data_AF-A0A9D6IZA5-F1
#
_entry.id   AF-A0A9D6IZA5-F1
#
_cell.length_a   1.000
_cell.length_b   1.000
_cell.length_c   1.000
_cell.angle_alpha   90.00
_cell.angle_beta   90.00
_cell.angle_gamma   90.00
#
_symmetry.space_group_name_H-M   'P 1'
#
loop_
_entity.id
_entity.type
_entity.pdbx_description
1 polymer ?
#
loop_
_entity_poly.entity_id
_entity_poly.type
_entity_poly.pdbx_seq_one_letter_code
_entity_poly.pdbx_strand_id
1 'polypeptide(L)'
;MDGSSFNQAVCALRGAVTAFALLGFCFLAQAQQGGSSTLSRELTGLAISGPETLAVGQSASYGATASFSDGSAEPVAAKWLVRGAATIDAATGTLTAGPISACVDAALAAAVYSYGGITRTAMKRTTLVPAGGPVCTAYRILLGTVLLAGWNLVGDSAAFVLPEVAREGVAEAFGDPEKVTSLWKRDALKGAWIFYTPTLSDGGAAYAAGKGYGFLSAISAGEGFWVNARTDHIAAFGIEPHSLVSVQPALVPGWNLVAVGDIQTPSQFNRSLGDAPVAGDVPQNLTSLWAWDAGRSKWYFYTPSLEAQGGTALTDYIAARGYLDFAATGKKLGPDTGFWVNKGADSGAQLYVAKSSLQRDAAPVVSDADKAALASDNTAFALDVYRQLLNDPAKGAGNLFFSPLSISEALAMTYAGAKGQTASEMASALRFTLPAERLHPAFDWLDLELASRGQGALGKDGQPFRLRVSNSLWGDAKSEFEPPFLDTLAQNYGAGMNLVDFRAAPEPSRIRINDWVAEQTEQRIKDLIPPGAIDGLTRLVLTNAVYFNAAWQSKFQPSATASDTFNKLDGSTLPVEMMNQTQYMRYAAGAGYEVVELPYDGGEVAMVVLLPAAGNFSQFENSLAGDGLRSILASLKPDYVQLGLPKFRVAGASVSVKEAMQKLGMRLAFSDRDADFSGISSKEYLYVSDILHKGFVEVDENGTEAAAATAVIVTATSVPPPPKIVKADRPFLFAIVDKNTGAIVFWGRVVEPTR
;
A
#
# COMPACT_ATOMS: atom_id res chain seq x y z
N MET A 1 34.18 4.29 83.64
CA MET A 1 33.03 4.90 82.95
C MET A 1 33.51 5.27 81.55
N ASP A 2 33.46 4.33 80.62
CA ASP A 2 33.47 4.64 79.18
C ASP A 2 33.02 3.38 78.41
N GLY A 3 31.89 3.49 77.72
CA GLY A 3 30.93 2.39 77.53
C GLY A 3 31.14 1.56 76.27
N SER A 4 32.36 1.14 76.02
CA SER A 4 32.61 -0.06 75.22
C SER A 4 32.03 -1.27 75.95
N SER A 5 30.97 -1.88 75.44
CA SER A 5 30.65 -3.30 75.65
C SER A 5 29.40 -3.70 74.88
N PHE A 6 29.41 -4.94 74.38
CA PHE A 6 28.25 -5.69 73.89
C PHE A 6 27.81 -5.40 72.43
N ASN A 7 28.68 -5.57 71.43
CA ASN A 7 28.84 -6.88 70.77
C ASN A 7 28.42 -8.08 71.63
N GLN A 8 27.21 -8.58 71.35
CA GLN A 8 26.47 -9.73 71.92
C GLN A 8 25.13 -9.18 72.41
N ALA A 9 24.02 -9.39 71.72
CA ALA A 9 23.43 -10.70 71.67
C ALA A 9 22.41 -10.74 70.53
N VAL A 10 22.64 -11.69 69.62
CA VAL A 10 21.59 -12.63 69.17
C VAL A 10 20.49 -11.94 68.34
N CYS A 11 20.54 -11.94 67.01
CA CYS A 11 20.44 -13.15 66.19
C CYS A 11 19.48 -14.22 66.77
N ALA A 12 18.27 -13.84 67.19
CA ALA A 12 17.09 -14.73 67.38
C ALA A 12 15.88 -13.83 67.69
N LEU A 13 14.69 -13.91 67.11
CA LEU A 13 13.97 -14.97 66.41
C LEU A 13 12.97 -14.36 65.41
N ARG A 14 12.92 -14.95 64.21
CA ARG A 14 11.75 -15.23 63.34
C ARG A 14 10.56 -14.24 63.41
N GLY A 15 10.24 -13.62 62.27
CA GLY A 15 9.06 -14.06 61.53
C GLY A 15 8.84 -13.24 60.25
N ALA A 16 8.56 -13.96 59.17
CA ALA A 16 8.59 -13.51 57.79
C ALA A 16 7.44 -12.56 57.40
N VAL A 17 7.66 -11.95 56.22
CA VAL A 17 6.71 -11.28 55.32
C VAL A 17 6.64 -9.75 55.47
N THR A 18 6.89 -9.07 54.33
CA THR A 18 6.66 -7.64 54.00
C THR A 18 7.76 -6.62 54.36
N ALA A 19 8.61 -6.26 53.38
CA ALA A 19 9.11 -4.89 53.16
C ALA A 19 10.07 -4.83 51.95
N PHE A 20 9.56 -4.60 50.74
CA PHE A 20 10.35 -4.24 49.55
C PHE A 20 9.79 -2.96 48.90
N ALA A 21 9.57 -1.92 49.72
CA ALA A 21 9.00 -0.65 49.26
C ALA A 21 9.79 0.61 49.70
N LEU A 22 11.00 0.49 50.27
CA LEU A 22 11.67 1.65 50.90
C LEU A 22 13.17 1.80 50.63
N LEU A 23 13.69 1.25 49.52
CA LEU A 23 15.09 1.49 49.08
C LEU A 23 15.23 2.15 47.70
N GLY A 24 14.14 2.67 47.12
CA GLY A 24 14.18 3.46 45.88
C GLY A 24 14.36 4.98 46.08
N PHE A 25 14.32 5.47 47.32
CA PHE A 25 14.22 6.92 47.59
C PHE A 25 15.55 7.63 47.90
N CYS A 26 16.70 6.93 47.92
CA CYS A 26 18.00 7.58 48.17
C CYS A 26 18.92 7.74 46.95
N PHE A 27 18.52 7.27 45.75
CA PHE A 27 19.35 7.45 44.54
C PHE A 27 18.84 8.52 43.56
N LEU A 28 17.70 9.16 43.82
CA LEU A 28 17.15 10.21 42.96
C LEU A 28 17.66 11.64 43.27
N ALA A 29 18.49 11.84 44.30
CA ALA A 29 18.91 13.18 44.72
C ALA A 29 20.32 13.62 44.25
N GLN A 30 21.02 12.83 43.42
CA GLN A 30 22.33 13.22 42.87
C GLN A 30 22.43 13.24 41.33
N ALA A 31 21.34 13.00 40.59
CA ALA A 31 21.32 13.14 39.14
C ALA A 31 20.60 14.41 38.63
N GLN A 32 20.02 15.23 39.51
CA GLN A 32 19.33 16.49 39.16
C GLN A 32 20.15 17.77 39.40
N GLN A 33 21.48 17.72 39.20
CA GLN A 33 22.26 18.93 38.95
C GLN A 33 23.13 18.76 37.70
N GLY A 34 22.55 19.12 36.56
CA GLY A 34 23.22 19.25 35.27
C GLY A 34 22.23 19.84 34.27
N GLY A 35 22.46 21.07 33.83
CA GLY A 35 21.48 21.92 33.16
C GLY A 35 20.97 21.43 31.80
N SER A 36 19.93 22.14 31.34
CA SER A 36 19.48 22.20 29.96
C SER A 36 20.67 22.25 29.00
N SER A 37 20.99 21.12 28.37
CA SER A 37 21.84 21.07 27.18
C SER A 37 20.96 20.59 26.04
N THR A 38 20.68 21.50 25.11
CA THR A 38 20.38 21.12 23.73
C THR A 38 21.55 20.27 23.25
N LEU A 39 21.34 18.96 23.10
CA LEU A 39 22.33 18.09 22.51
C LEU A 39 22.57 18.57 21.08
N SER A 40 23.80 18.97 20.77
CA SER A 40 24.18 19.54 19.47
C SER A 40 24.26 18.50 18.35
N ARG A 41 24.25 17.21 18.71
CA ARG A 41 24.42 16.07 17.82
C ARG A 41 23.76 14.82 18.41
N GLU A 42 23.38 13.88 17.56
CA GLU A 42 22.74 12.62 17.92
C GLU A 42 23.65 11.43 17.60
N LEU A 43 23.54 10.33 18.36
CA LEU A 43 24.35 9.13 18.16
C LEU A 43 23.85 8.31 16.96
N THR A 44 24.63 8.27 15.87
CA THR A 44 24.25 7.59 14.62
C THR A 44 24.89 6.22 14.46
N GLY A 45 26.06 5.97 15.05
CA GLY A 45 26.77 4.70 14.88
C GLY A 45 27.72 4.35 16.02
N LEU A 46 28.14 3.08 16.06
CA LEU A 46 29.17 2.57 16.97
C LEU A 46 30.00 1.52 16.21
N ALA A 47 31.32 1.61 16.31
CA ALA A 47 32.26 0.66 15.71
C ALA A 47 33.28 0.17 16.74
N ILE A 48 33.79 -1.06 16.54
CA ILE A 48 34.82 -1.66 17.40
C ILE A 48 36.14 -1.80 16.64
N SER A 49 37.22 -1.28 17.22
CA SER A 49 38.60 -1.51 16.80
C SER A 49 39.28 -2.58 17.66
N GLY A 50 40.30 -3.24 17.13
CA GLY A 50 41.01 -4.35 17.80
C GLY A 50 41.51 -5.41 16.82
N PRO A 51 42.36 -6.36 17.25
CA PRO A 51 42.92 -7.39 16.37
C PRO A 51 41.87 -8.41 15.91
N GLU A 52 42.07 -8.99 14.72
CA GLU A 52 41.20 -10.04 14.17
C GLU A 52 41.53 -11.43 14.73
N THR A 53 42.74 -11.60 15.25
CA THR A 53 43.26 -12.85 15.80
C THR A 53 43.94 -12.61 17.16
N LEU A 54 43.73 -13.49 18.14
CA LEU A 54 44.37 -13.44 19.45
C LEU A 54 44.87 -14.84 19.85
N ALA A 55 46.14 -14.95 20.27
CA ALA A 55 46.67 -16.23 20.72
C ALA A 55 46.16 -16.58 22.14
N VAL A 56 45.93 -17.86 22.41
CA VAL A 56 45.52 -18.37 23.73
C VAL A 56 46.49 -17.87 24.81
N GLY A 57 45.94 -17.33 25.90
CA GLY A 57 46.71 -16.76 27.01
C GLY A 57 47.25 -15.34 26.78
N GLN A 58 46.98 -14.73 25.62
CA GLN A 58 47.27 -13.31 25.36
C GLN A 58 46.05 -12.43 25.63
N SER A 59 46.32 -11.14 25.84
CA SER A 59 45.30 -10.09 25.97
C SER A 59 45.50 -9.01 24.91
N ALA A 60 44.41 -8.43 24.43
CA ALA A 60 44.45 -7.28 23.52
C ALA A 60 43.35 -6.28 23.87
N SER A 61 43.65 -5.00 23.65
CA SER A 61 42.69 -3.91 23.87
C SER A 61 41.78 -3.71 22.67
N TYR A 62 40.47 -3.59 22.95
CA TYR A 62 39.46 -3.24 21.98
C TYR A 62 38.91 -1.85 22.30
N GLY A 63 38.82 -1.01 21.27
CA GLY A 63 38.30 0.35 21.39
C GLY A 63 36.91 0.46 20.78
N ALA A 64 36.06 1.33 21.32
CA ALA A 64 34.79 1.68 20.73
C ALA A 64 34.84 3.12 20.21
N THR A 65 34.33 3.35 19.01
CA THR A 65 34.23 4.68 18.40
C THR A 65 32.78 4.96 18.06
N ALA A 66 32.22 6.01 18.63
CA ALA A 66 30.86 6.48 18.35
C ALA A 66 30.88 7.45 17.17
N SER A 67 29.85 7.39 16.32
CA SER A 67 29.60 8.35 15.23
C SER A 67 28.34 9.15 15.52
N PHE A 68 28.33 10.42 15.09
CA PHE A 68 27.24 11.34 15.38
C PHE A 68 26.63 11.99 14.12
N SER A 69 25.44 12.60 14.26
CA SER A 69 24.67 13.21 13.17
C SER A 69 25.31 14.45 12.55
N ASP A 70 26.28 15.06 13.22
CA ASP A 70 27.11 16.15 12.70
C ASP A 70 28.31 15.64 11.86
N GLY A 71 28.41 14.32 11.65
CA GLY A 71 29.48 13.67 10.91
C GLY A 71 30.76 13.42 11.74
N SER A 72 30.79 13.80 13.02
CA SER A 72 31.94 13.55 13.90
C SER A 72 32.00 12.08 14.36
N ALA A 73 33.21 11.61 14.66
CA ALA A 73 33.44 10.30 15.27
C ALA A 73 34.52 10.40 16.35
N GLU A 74 34.26 9.84 17.53
CA GLU A 74 35.19 9.92 18.67
C GLU A 74 35.27 8.61 19.47
N PRO A 75 36.42 8.32 20.11
CA PRO A 75 36.55 7.18 21.01
C PRO A 75 35.64 7.33 22.25
N VAL A 76 34.95 6.27 22.64
CA VAL A 76 34.01 6.28 23.77
C VAL A 76 34.27 5.14 24.75
N ALA A 77 33.95 5.38 26.02
CA ALA A 77 33.90 4.35 27.04
C ALA A 77 32.59 3.57 26.90
N ALA A 78 32.63 2.46 26.16
CA ALA A 78 31.50 1.56 25.99
C ALA A 78 31.43 0.54 27.14
N LYS A 79 30.23 0.04 27.40
CA LYS A 79 30.02 -1.17 28.20
C LYS A 79 30.34 -2.38 27.33
N TRP A 80 31.25 -3.24 27.80
CA TRP A 80 31.68 -4.42 27.05
C TRP A 80 31.01 -5.71 27.52
N LEU A 81 30.64 -6.55 26.55
CA LEU A 81 30.14 -7.91 26.75
C LEU A 81 31.00 -8.86 25.90
N VAL A 82 31.18 -10.10 26.36
CA VAL A 82 31.90 -11.12 25.59
C VAL A 82 31.19 -12.46 25.64
N ARG A 83 31.33 -13.22 24.57
CA ARG A 83 30.94 -14.63 24.48
C ARG A 83 32.05 -15.44 23.80
N GLY A 84 32.18 -16.71 24.18
CA GLY A 84 33.20 -17.63 23.68
C GLY A 84 34.27 -17.91 24.73
N ALA A 85 35.34 -18.61 24.34
CA ALA A 85 36.47 -18.92 25.22
C ALA A 85 37.37 -17.69 25.50
N ALA A 86 36.79 -16.60 26.00
CA ALA A 86 37.49 -15.38 26.36
C ALA A 86 36.78 -14.64 27.50
N THR A 87 37.53 -13.82 28.23
CA THR A 87 36.98 -12.83 29.16
C THR A 87 37.23 -11.43 28.63
N ILE A 88 36.35 -10.48 28.94
CA ILE A 88 36.55 -9.07 28.64
C ILE A 88 36.43 -8.26 29.92
N ASP A 89 37.37 -7.36 30.13
CA ASP A 89 37.25 -6.34 31.16
C ASP A 89 36.21 -5.31 30.69
N ALA A 90 35.10 -5.23 31.43
CA ALA A 90 33.97 -4.36 31.12
C ALA A 90 34.32 -2.87 31.14
N ALA A 91 35.37 -2.47 31.86
CA ALA A 91 35.79 -1.09 32.00
C ALA A 91 36.84 -0.68 30.95
N THR A 92 37.71 -1.60 30.55
CA THR A 92 38.86 -1.29 29.67
C THR A 92 38.73 -1.82 28.25
N GLY A 93 37.76 -2.70 27.97
CA GLY A 93 37.65 -3.37 26.68
C GLY A 93 38.81 -4.35 26.41
N THR A 94 39.56 -4.74 27.44
CA THR A 94 40.67 -5.68 27.30
C THR A 94 40.13 -7.10 27.24
N LEU A 95 40.24 -7.73 26.07
CA LEU A 95 39.83 -9.12 25.85
C LEU A 95 41.02 -10.05 26.09
N THR A 96 40.83 -11.06 26.92
CA THR A 96 41.83 -12.07 27.25
C THR A 96 41.37 -13.43 26.74
N ALA A 97 42.20 -14.08 25.91
CA ALA A 97 41.90 -15.38 25.34
C ALA A 97 42.00 -16.47 26.42
N GLY A 98 40.90 -17.18 26.64
CA GLY A 98 40.82 -18.34 27.52
C GLY A 98 41.24 -19.65 26.83
N PRO A 99 41.21 -20.78 27.55
CA PRO A 99 41.53 -22.08 26.99
C PRO A 99 40.50 -22.51 25.93
N ILE A 100 40.97 -22.96 24.77
CA ILE A 100 40.13 -23.43 23.64
C ILE A 100 40.08 -24.96 23.58
N SER A 101 38.95 -25.52 23.15
CA SER A 101 38.71 -26.97 23.04
C SER A 101 38.86 -27.54 21.62
N ALA A 102 39.16 -26.69 20.64
CA ALA A 102 39.36 -27.03 19.22
C ALA A 102 40.53 -26.24 18.61
N CYS A 103 40.97 -26.58 17.38
CA CYS A 103 42.13 -25.93 16.72
C CYS A 103 41.97 -24.41 16.49
N VAL A 104 40.72 -23.90 16.41
CA VAL A 104 40.36 -22.48 16.39
C VAL A 104 39.00 -22.31 17.08
N ASP A 105 38.88 -21.33 17.99
CA ASP A 105 37.61 -20.90 18.62
C ASP A 105 37.37 -19.41 18.31
N ALA A 106 36.16 -18.89 18.49
CA ALA A 106 35.85 -17.48 18.24
C ALA A 106 35.34 -16.80 19.51
N ALA A 107 35.91 -15.65 19.84
CA ALA A 107 35.33 -14.73 20.82
C ALA A 107 34.50 -13.68 20.07
N LEU A 108 33.30 -13.41 20.56
CA LEU A 108 32.46 -12.30 20.10
C LEU A 108 32.46 -11.23 21.18
N ALA A 109 33.09 -10.09 20.90
CA ALA A 109 33.06 -8.92 21.76
C ALA A 109 31.94 -7.98 21.29
N ALA A 110 31.14 -7.47 22.21
CA ALA A 110 30.14 -6.46 21.93
C ALA A 110 30.38 -5.21 22.77
N ALA A 111 30.20 -4.05 22.13
CA ALA A 111 30.25 -2.74 22.77
C ALA A 111 28.84 -2.16 22.78
N VAL A 112 28.41 -1.65 23.92
CA VAL A 112 27.14 -0.92 24.09
C VAL A 112 27.46 0.50 24.55
N TYR A 113 26.96 1.48 23.83
CA TYR A 113 27.16 2.90 24.16
C TYR A 113 25.86 3.67 24.07
N SER A 114 25.58 4.49 25.08
CA SER A 114 24.39 5.34 25.15
C SER A 114 24.80 6.81 25.23
N TYR A 115 24.24 7.63 24.34
CA TYR A 115 24.44 9.07 24.33
C TYR A 115 23.12 9.76 23.99
N GLY A 116 22.74 10.76 24.79
CA GLY A 116 21.51 11.52 24.54
C GLY A 116 20.22 10.70 24.60
N GLY A 117 20.22 9.55 25.26
CA GLY A 117 19.09 8.61 25.30
C GLY A 117 19.03 7.62 24.13
N ILE A 118 19.94 7.71 23.16
CA ILE A 118 20.10 6.73 22.07
C ILE A 118 21.15 5.71 22.48
N THR A 119 20.83 4.41 22.38
CA THR A 119 21.76 3.31 22.64
C THR A 119 22.14 2.63 21.33
N ARG A 120 23.44 2.47 21.07
CA ARG A 120 23.98 1.71 19.93
C ARG A 120 24.78 0.51 20.42
N THR A 121 24.71 -0.57 19.66
CA THR A 121 25.50 -1.78 19.88
C THR A 121 26.36 -2.06 18.65
N ALA A 122 27.57 -2.55 18.89
CA ALA A 122 28.47 -3.02 17.86
C ALA A 122 29.01 -4.38 18.27
N MET A 123 29.31 -5.24 17.31
CA MET A 123 29.89 -6.55 17.56
C MET A 123 31.13 -6.75 16.70
N LYS A 124 32.16 -7.35 17.30
CA LYS A 124 33.39 -7.73 16.61
C LYS A 124 33.77 -9.17 16.95
N ARG A 125 34.09 -9.92 15.90
CA ARG A 125 34.61 -11.28 16.02
C ARG A 125 36.13 -11.24 16.14
N THR A 126 36.63 -12.08 17.02
CA THR A 126 38.07 -12.34 17.20
C THR A 126 38.33 -13.83 17.12
N THR A 127 39.25 -14.22 16.26
CA THR A 127 39.68 -15.61 16.08
C THR A 127 40.72 -15.97 17.14
N LEU A 128 40.48 -16.99 17.94
CA LEU A 128 41.42 -17.47 18.96
C LEU A 128 42.30 -18.58 18.39
N VAL A 129 43.63 -18.42 18.49
CA VAL A 129 44.61 -19.35 17.88
C VAL A 129 45.56 -19.97 18.91
N PRO A 130 46.01 -21.22 18.72
CA PRO A 130 47.06 -21.83 19.56
C PRO A 130 48.39 -21.07 19.47
N ALA A 131 49.15 -21.05 20.58
CA ALA A 131 50.49 -20.48 20.59
C ALA A 131 51.48 -21.41 19.84
N GLY A 132 51.73 -21.18 18.53
CA GLY A 132 52.82 -21.86 17.80
C GLY A 132 52.61 -22.40 16.36
N GLY A 133 51.51 -22.10 15.64
CA GLY A 133 51.30 -22.43 14.19
C GLY A 133 50.59 -23.78 13.90
N PRO A 134 50.36 -24.21 12.62
CA PRO A 134 49.96 -23.48 11.39
C PRO A 134 48.41 -23.42 11.22
N VAL A 135 47.94 -22.79 10.13
CA VAL A 135 46.51 -22.50 9.81
C VAL A 135 45.69 -23.77 9.54
N CYS A 136 44.58 -23.95 10.27
CA CYS A 136 43.62 -25.05 10.10
C CYS A 136 42.36 -24.65 9.32
N THR A 137 41.73 -25.62 8.66
CA THR A 137 40.63 -25.49 7.70
C THR A 137 39.22 -25.69 8.26
N ALA A 138 39.03 -25.71 9.59
CA ALA A 138 37.70 -25.84 10.21
C ALA A 138 37.51 -24.82 11.35
N TYR A 139 36.46 -24.01 11.24
CA TYR A 139 36.09 -22.93 12.17
C TYR A 139 34.77 -23.25 12.86
N ARG A 140 34.66 -23.03 14.18
CA ARG A 140 33.35 -22.89 14.83
C ARG A 140 32.95 -21.41 14.80
N ILE A 141 31.84 -21.12 14.14
CA ILE A 141 31.28 -19.76 14.05
C ILE A 141 30.20 -19.60 15.13
N LEU A 142 30.39 -18.62 16.01
CA LEU A 142 29.38 -18.22 17.00
C LEU A 142 28.56 -17.06 16.43
N LEU A 143 27.27 -17.30 16.18
CA LEU A 143 26.29 -16.26 15.92
C LEU A 143 25.62 -15.85 17.24
N GLY A 144 25.30 -14.56 17.37
CA GLY A 144 24.58 -14.06 18.53
C GLY A 144 24.17 -12.60 18.39
N THR A 145 23.18 -12.21 19.18
CA THR A 145 22.69 -10.82 19.26
C THR A 145 22.84 -10.29 20.68
N VAL A 146 23.05 -8.99 20.82
CA VAL A 146 23.08 -8.33 22.13
C VAL A 146 21.65 -8.11 22.59
N LEU A 147 21.31 -8.68 23.75
CA LEU A 147 20.07 -8.39 24.47
C LEU A 147 20.38 -7.46 25.64
N LEU A 148 19.66 -6.35 25.71
CA LEU A 148 19.70 -5.43 26.85
C LEU A 148 18.63 -5.84 27.86
N ALA A 149 18.86 -5.55 29.15
CA ALA A 149 17.85 -5.76 30.16
C ALA A 149 16.54 -5.03 29.78
N GLY A 150 15.42 -5.75 29.84
CA GLY A 150 14.12 -5.29 29.33
C GLY A 150 13.70 -6.00 28.06
N TRP A 151 12.79 -5.37 27.30
CA TRP A 151 12.23 -5.95 26.08
C TRP A 151 13.14 -5.71 24.87
N ASN A 152 13.43 -6.79 24.14
CA ASN A 152 14.20 -6.78 22.91
C ASN A 152 13.35 -7.41 21.81
N LEU A 153 13.35 -6.80 20.62
CA LEU A 153 12.76 -7.40 19.42
C LEU A 153 13.87 -8.05 18.59
N VAL A 154 13.69 -9.33 18.25
CA VAL A 154 14.66 -10.13 17.49
C VAL A 154 13.96 -10.65 16.24
N GLY A 155 14.59 -10.45 15.07
CA GLY A 155 14.07 -10.90 13.78
C GLY A 155 14.94 -11.99 13.15
N ASP A 156 14.30 -12.94 12.49
CA ASP A 156 14.87 -13.94 11.59
C ASP A 156 14.44 -13.61 10.15
N SER A 157 15.29 -13.82 9.13
CA SER A 157 15.00 -13.35 7.75
C SER A 157 15.05 -14.49 6.72
N ALA A 158 14.29 -14.40 5.62
CA ALA A 158 14.28 -15.44 4.60
C ALA A 158 15.61 -15.58 3.81
N ALA A 159 16.44 -14.52 3.79
CA ALA A 159 17.77 -14.52 3.17
C ALA A 159 18.88 -14.99 4.13
N PHE A 160 18.55 -15.15 5.41
CA PHE A 160 19.45 -15.57 6.48
C PHE A 160 18.64 -16.30 7.55
N VAL A 161 18.55 -17.61 7.39
CA VAL A 161 17.86 -18.51 8.30
C VAL A 161 18.71 -18.62 9.56
N LEU A 162 18.20 -18.21 10.74
CA LEU A 162 18.73 -18.78 11.99
C LEU A 162 18.71 -20.29 11.76
N PRO A 163 19.86 -21.00 11.80
CA PRO A 163 19.93 -22.39 11.39
C PRO A 163 18.78 -23.10 12.05
N GLU A 164 17.97 -23.81 11.25
CA GLU A 164 16.80 -24.54 11.69
C GLU A 164 17.13 -25.08 13.07
N VAL A 165 16.38 -24.69 14.11
CA VAL A 165 16.66 -25.11 15.50
C VAL A 165 16.41 -26.63 15.68
N ALA A 166 16.55 -27.41 14.59
CA ALA A 166 16.96 -28.79 14.53
C ALA A 166 18.39 -28.90 15.10
N ARG A 167 18.57 -28.86 16.41
CA ARG A 167 18.22 -30.03 17.22
C ARG A 167 17.89 -29.75 18.70
N GLU A 168 17.79 -28.50 19.16
CA GLU A 168 17.78 -28.21 20.61
C GLU A 168 16.74 -27.15 21.11
N GLY A 169 16.02 -26.45 20.23
CA GLY A 169 14.83 -25.63 20.58
C GLY A 169 15.07 -24.28 21.30
N VAL A 170 13.99 -23.50 21.50
CA VAL A 170 13.98 -22.17 22.17
C VAL A 170 14.63 -22.20 23.57
N ALA A 171 14.57 -23.34 24.24
CA ALA A 171 15.15 -23.53 25.56
C ALA A 171 16.70 -23.54 25.57
N GLU A 172 17.37 -23.89 24.48
CA GLU A 172 18.83 -23.85 24.47
C GLU A 172 19.35 -22.41 24.38
N ALA A 173 18.72 -21.61 23.50
CA ALA A 173 19.10 -20.21 23.28
C ALA A 173 18.66 -19.28 24.41
N PHE A 174 17.52 -19.57 25.06
CA PHE A 174 16.86 -18.67 26.01
C PHE A 174 16.46 -19.33 27.33
N GLY A 175 16.98 -20.52 27.63
CA GLY A 175 16.61 -21.32 28.80
C GLY A 175 17.21 -20.88 30.14
N ASP A 176 18.06 -19.86 30.15
CA ASP A 176 18.70 -19.39 31.38
C ASP A 176 17.76 -18.45 32.16
N PRO A 177 17.19 -18.88 33.30
CA PRO A 177 16.20 -18.10 34.05
C PRO A 177 16.79 -16.85 34.72
N GLU A 178 18.12 -16.78 34.88
CA GLU A 178 18.82 -15.60 35.41
C GLU A 178 19.02 -14.52 34.34
N LYS A 179 18.94 -14.90 33.06
CA LYS A 179 19.12 -13.98 31.92
C LYS A 179 17.84 -13.63 31.18
N VAL A 180 16.85 -14.50 31.18
CA VAL A 180 15.61 -14.33 30.40
C VAL A 180 14.38 -14.50 31.29
N THR A 181 13.43 -13.58 31.15
CA THR A 181 12.14 -13.62 31.83
C THR A 181 11.10 -14.36 30.99
N SER A 182 10.95 -13.99 29.71
CA SER A 182 9.97 -14.61 28.82
C SER A 182 10.21 -14.26 27.35
N LEU A 183 9.69 -15.09 26.46
CA LEU A 183 9.66 -14.89 25.03
C LEU A 183 8.22 -14.88 24.51
N TRP A 184 7.96 -14.02 23.53
CA TRP A 184 6.64 -13.85 22.93
C TRP A 184 6.74 -13.69 21.42
N LYS A 185 5.86 -14.38 20.71
CA LYS A 185 5.72 -14.25 19.27
C LYS A 185 4.23 -14.25 18.90
N ARG A 186 3.89 -13.59 17.80
CA ARG A 186 2.55 -13.67 17.23
C ARG A 186 2.54 -14.79 16.19
N ASP A 187 1.64 -15.76 16.33
CA ASP A 187 1.30 -16.68 15.25
C ASP A 187 0.41 -15.91 14.27
N ALA A 188 0.98 -15.51 13.13
CA ALA A 188 0.31 -14.70 12.12
C ALA A 188 -0.85 -15.47 11.43
N LEU A 189 -0.77 -16.80 11.38
CA LEU A 189 -1.79 -17.65 10.75
C LEU A 189 -2.97 -17.93 11.67
N LYS A 190 -2.73 -18.02 12.98
CA LYS A 190 -3.78 -18.31 13.98
C LYS A 190 -4.28 -17.08 14.73
N GLY A 191 -3.64 -15.92 14.56
CA GLY A 191 -3.99 -14.71 15.31
C GLY A 191 -3.88 -14.91 16.83
N ALA A 192 -2.93 -15.74 17.28
CA ALA A 192 -2.74 -16.08 18.69
C ALA A 192 -1.32 -15.71 19.15
N TRP A 193 -1.18 -15.37 20.43
CA TRP A 193 0.14 -15.23 21.03
C TRP A 193 0.71 -16.61 21.33
N ILE A 194 2.01 -16.78 21.09
CA ILE A 194 2.75 -17.96 21.50
C ILE A 194 3.90 -17.58 22.43
N PHE A 195 4.11 -18.39 23.46
CA PHE A 195 4.82 -18.00 24.68
C PHE A 195 5.82 -19.05 25.15
N TYR A 196 6.96 -18.59 25.69
CA TYR A 196 7.93 -19.40 26.42
C TYR A 196 8.47 -18.62 27.62
N THR A 197 8.76 -19.29 28.74
CA THR A 197 9.50 -18.70 29.87
C THR A 197 10.42 -19.75 30.51
N PRO A 198 11.71 -19.43 30.70
CA PRO A 198 12.63 -20.33 31.42
C PRO A 198 12.42 -20.31 32.94
N THR A 199 11.63 -19.37 33.46
CA THR A 199 11.35 -19.24 34.90
C THR A 199 10.41 -20.33 35.42
N LEU A 200 9.78 -21.08 34.53
CA LEU A 200 8.91 -22.22 34.83
C LEU A 200 9.56 -23.50 34.31
N SER A 201 9.47 -24.58 35.08
CA SER A 201 10.16 -25.85 34.79
C SER A 201 9.67 -26.55 33.52
N ASP A 202 8.47 -26.23 33.03
CA ASP A 202 7.89 -26.74 31.77
C ASP A 202 8.04 -25.74 30.61
N GLY A 203 8.82 -24.67 30.77
CA GLY A 203 8.92 -23.60 29.78
C GLY A 203 7.68 -22.71 29.70
N GLY A 204 6.68 -22.90 30.59
CA GLY A 204 5.41 -22.20 30.56
C GLY A 204 4.33 -22.82 29.66
N ALA A 205 4.48 -24.09 29.26
CA ALA A 205 3.52 -24.79 28.42
C ALA A 205 2.12 -24.89 29.04
N ALA A 206 2.02 -25.26 30.33
CA ALA A 206 0.75 -25.32 31.04
C ALA A 206 0.10 -23.94 31.20
N TYR A 207 0.91 -22.91 31.43
CA TYR A 207 0.45 -21.52 31.50
C TYR A 207 -0.11 -21.05 30.15
N ALA A 208 0.59 -21.34 29.05
CA ALA A 208 0.15 -21.00 27.70
C ALA A 208 -1.20 -21.66 27.38
N ALA A 209 -1.32 -22.97 27.62
CA ALA A 209 -2.57 -23.70 27.41
C ALA A 209 -3.73 -23.13 28.24
N GLY A 210 -3.51 -22.82 29.52
CA GLY A 210 -4.53 -22.24 30.40
C GLY A 210 -4.95 -20.81 30.05
N LYS A 211 -4.16 -20.09 29.25
CA LYS A 211 -4.43 -18.72 28.80
C LYS A 211 -4.85 -18.61 27.32
N GLY A 212 -4.94 -19.73 26.61
CA GLY A 212 -5.25 -19.76 25.18
C GLY A 212 -4.11 -19.26 24.29
N TYR A 213 -2.87 -19.31 24.79
CA TYR A 213 -1.67 -19.03 24.01
C TYR A 213 -1.09 -20.34 23.45
N GLY A 214 -0.39 -20.27 22.32
CA GLY A 214 0.44 -21.39 21.87
C GLY A 214 1.74 -21.48 22.67
N PHE A 215 2.37 -22.64 22.67
CA PHE A 215 3.68 -22.83 23.30
C PHE A 215 4.80 -22.59 22.28
N LEU A 216 5.75 -21.72 22.61
CA LEU A 216 6.86 -21.35 21.75
C LEU A 216 8.03 -22.32 21.96
N SER A 217 8.05 -23.41 21.20
CA SER A 217 9.14 -24.40 21.22
C SER A 217 10.20 -24.16 20.14
N ALA A 218 9.85 -23.47 19.06
CA ALA A 218 10.71 -23.20 17.91
C ALA A 218 10.42 -21.82 17.28
N ILE A 219 11.44 -21.26 16.64
CA ILE A 219 11.39 -20.04 15.82
C ILE A 219 11.84 -20.44 14.41
N SER A 220 11.08 -20.02 13.41
CA SER A 220 11.29 -20.33 12.00
C SER A 220 11.88 -19.13 11.25
N ALA A 221 12.51 -19.41 10.12
CA ALA A 221 13.01 -18.37 9.20
C ALA A 221 11.92 -17.33 8.86
N GLY A 222 12.29 -16.06 8.84
CA GLY A 222 11.38 -14.96 8.50
C GLY A 222 10.48 -14.50 9.65
N GLU A 223 10.62 -15.06 10.86
CA GLU A 223 9.79 -14.71 12.01
C GLU A 223 10.44 -13.69 12.96
N GLY A 224 9.63 -12.81 13.52
CA GLY A 224 10.03 -11.90 14.60
C GLY A 224 9.50 -12.38 15.96
N PHE A 225 10.30 -12.23 17.01
CA PHE A 225 9.92 -12.58 18.38
C PHE A 225 10.53 -11.62 19.39
N TRP A 226 9.84 -11.46 20.51
CA TRP A 226 10.22 -10.60 21.62
C TRP A 226 10.92 -11.42 22.70
N VAL A 227 11.99 -10.85 23.27
CA VAL A 227 12.72 -11.40 24.42
C VAL A 227 12.71 -10.38 25.54
N ASN A 228 12.13 -10.74 26.68
CA ASN A 228 12.30 -9.98 27.92
C ASN A 228 13.53 -10.52 28.64
N ALA A 229 14.64 -9.79 28.57
CA ALA A 229 15.89 -10.13 29.24
C ALA A 229 15.96 -9.51 30.64
N ARG A 230 16.49 -10.24 31.61
CA ARG A 230 16.73 -9.75 32.98
C ARG A 230 18.01 -8.93 33.09
N THR A 231 19.01 -9.27 32.28
CA THR A 231 20.34 -8.68 32.32
C THR A 231 20.87 -8.51 30.91
N ASP A 232 21.83 -7.60 30.73
CA ASP A 232 22.51 -7.44 29.43
C ASP A 232 23.37 -8.66 29.15
N HIS A 233 23.17 -9.31 28.01
CA HIS A 233 23.93 -10.49 27.62
C HIS A 233 23.93 -10.70 26.10
N ILE A 234 24.77 -11.61 25.62
CA ILE A 234 24.76 -12.04 24.22
C ILE A 234 23.95 -13.34 24.13
N ALA A 235 22.81 -13.32 23.44
CA ALA A 235 22.01 -14.50 23.14
C ALA A 235 22.61 -15.28 21.96
N ALA A 236 22.53 -16.60 22.04
CA ALA A 236 23.23 -17.54 21.17
C ALA A 236 22.34 -18.10 20.06
N PHE A 237 22.86 -18.14 18.83
CA PHE A 237 22.24 -18.88 17.73
C PHE A 237 23.32 -19.77 17.08
N GLY A 238 22.95 -20.96 16.58
CA GLY A 238 23.88 -22.01 16.13
C GLY A 238 24.79 -21.64 14.94
N ILE A 239 25.50 -22.65 14.44
CA ILE A 239 26.67 -22.58 13.53
C ILE A 239 26.22 -22.45 12.07
N GLU A 240 26.46 -21.30 11.39
CA GLU A 240 26.91 -21.14 9.98
C GLU A 240 26.92 -19.65 9.51
N PRO A 241 27.55 -19.28 8.36
CA PRO A 241 28.26 -18.02 8.23
C PRO A 241 27.46 -16.88 7.58
N HIS A 242 26.68 -16.08 8.32
CA HIS A 242 26.40 -14.71 7.84
C HIS A 242 26.32 -13.66 8.95
N SER A 243 26.54 -12.42 8.54
CA SER A 243 26.59 -11.20 9.35
C SER A 243 25.21 -10.79 9.86
N LEU A 244 25.13 -10.48 11.15
CA LEU A 244 23.94 -9.90 11.80
C LEU A 244 23.73 -8.46 11.30
N VAL A 245 22.52 -8.13 10.85
CA VAL A 245 22.08 -6.75 10.59
C VAL A 245 21.00 -6.41 11.61
N SER A 246 21.14 -5.26 12.26
CA SER A 246 20.06 -4.63 13.03
C SER A 246 18.97 -4.17 12.04
N VAL A 247 17.80 -4.82 12.06
CA VAL A 247 16.68 -4.46 11.17
C VAL A 247 15.46 -4.14 12.04
N GLN A 248 15.03 -2.87 11.99
CA GLN A 248 13.67 -2.48 12.35
C GLN A 248 12.70 -3.22 11.42
N PRO A 249 11.66 -3.94 11.88
CA PRO A 249 10.58 -4.25 10.97
C PRO A 249 9.88 -2.95 10.59
N ALA A 250 9.62 -2.77 9.30
CA ALA A 250 8.67 -1.77 8.85
C ALA A 250 7.33 -2.03 9.57
N LEU A 251 6.79 -1.02 10.25
CA LEU A 251 5.45 -1.10 10.86
C LEU A 251 4.44 -1.51 9.78
N VAL A 252 3.52 -2.41 10.10
CA VAL A 252 2.44 -2.79 9.16
C VAL A 252 1.23 -1.86 9.30
N PRO A 253 0.40 -1.68 8.26
CA PRO A 253 -0.89 -1.01 8.41
C PRO A 253 -1.73 -1.58 9.56
N GLY A 254 -2.37 -0.69 10.33
CA GLY A 254 -3.16 -1.03 11.51
C GLY A 254 -2.40 -0.97 12.82
N TRP A 255 -2.88 -1.70 13.83
CA TRP A 255 -2.33 -1.66 15.19
C TRP A 255 -1.07 -2.52 15.33
N ASN A 256 0.03 -1.87 15.70
CA ASN A 256 1.30 -2.50 16.03
C ASN A 256 1.59 -2.23 17.51
N LEU A 257 2.05 -3.24 18.24
CA LEU A 257 2.63 -3.05 19.57
C LEU A 257 4.14 -2.88 19.39
N VAL A 258 4.65 -1.74 19.84
CA VAL A 258 6.03 -1.31 19.60
C VAL A 258 6.70 -1.00 20.94
N ALA A 259 8.00 -1.29 21.02
CA ALA A 259 8.89 -0.80 22.06
C ALA A 259 10.14 -0.26 21.39
N VAL A 260 10.75 0.75 22.00
CA VAL A 260 11.94 1.42 21.46
C VAL A 260 13.11 1.25 22.42
N GLY A 261 14.29 0.99 21.88
CA GLY A 261 15.53 0.84 22.66
C GLY A 261 16.16 2.19 23.06
N ASP A 262 15.62 3.29 22.54
CA ASP A 262 16.03 4.68 22.78
C ASP A 262 14.91 5.49 23.46
N ILE A 263 15.29 6.56 24.18
CA ILE A 263 14.34 7.44 24.85
C ILE A 263 13.96 8.60 23.93
N GLN A 264 12.73 8.63 23.43
CA GLN A 264 12.27 9.60 22.43
C GLN A 264 10.83 10.07 22.66
N THR A 265 10.46 11.26 22.17
CA THR A 265 9.06 11.70 22.17
C THR A 265 8.26 10.98 21.07
N PRO A 266 6.92 10.88 21.18
CA PRO A 266 6.08 10.34 20.10
C PRO A 266 6.30 11.03 18.75
N SER A 267 6.57 12.34 18.75
CA SER A 267 6.87 13.12 17.55
C SER A 267 8.22 12.76 16.93
N GLN A 268 9.24 12.52 17.76
CA GLN A 268 10.55 12.02 17.30
C GLN A 268 10.44 10.61 16.73
N PHE A 269 9.67 9.74 17.39
CA PHE A 269 9.39 8.39 16.91
C PHE A 269 8.61 8.40 15.59
N ASN A 270 7.61 9.26 15.44
CA ASN A 270 6.88 9.39 14.19
C ASN A 270 7.77 9.86 13.02
N ARG A 271 8.71 10.77 13.28
CA ARG A 271 9.70 11.22 12.28
C ARG A 271 10.72 10.15 11.91
N SER A 272 11.12 9.28 12.83
CA SER A 272 12.12 8.24 12.56
C SER A 272 11.61 7.09 11.69
N LEU A 273 10.31 7.06 11.38
CA LEU A 273 9.67 6.03 10.57
C LEU A 273 9.63 6.32 9.05
N GLY A 274 10.23 7.43 8.56
CA GLY A 274 10.23 7.80 7.13
C GLY A 274 11.44 8.64 6.71
N ASP A 275 11.55 8.93 5.41
CA ASP A 275 12.62 9.77 4.84
C ASP A 275 12.58 11.23 5.34
N ALA A 276 13.71 11.94 5.27
CA ALA A 276 13.87 13.29 5.83
C ALA A 276 12.80 14.28 5.31
N PRO A 277 12.02 14.94 6.19
CA PRO A 277 10.94 15.84 5.77
C PRO A 277 11.43 17.14 5.12
N VAL A 278 10.56 17.76 4.33
CA VAL A 278 10.68 19.17 3.91
C VAL A 278 10.59 20.06 5.15
N ALA A 279 11.41 21.11 5.22
CA ALA A 279 11.44 22.03 6.37
C ALA A 279 10.05 22.67 6.61
N GLY A 280 9.39 22.30 7.71
CA GLY A 280 8.08 22.82 8.11
C GLY A 280 6.99 21.77 8.29
N ASP A 281 7.17 20.55 7.75
CA ASP A 281 6.15 19.49 7.77
C ASP A 281 6.47 18.36 8.76
N VAL A 282 5.42 17.82 9.41
CA VAL A 282 5.51 16.59 10.22
C VAL A 282 5.08 15.40 9.34
N PRO A 283 5.97 14.43 9.03
CA PRO A 283 5.63 13.21 8.31
C PRO A 283 4.44 12.48 8.96
N GLN A 284 3.43 12.06 8.19
CA GLN A 284 2.30 11.28 8.73
C GLN A 284 2.54 9.77 8.57
N ASN A 285 3.55 9.25 9.27
CA ASN A 285 3.89 7.82 9.23
C ASN A 285 2.99 6.97 10.14
N LEU A 286 2.28 7.60 11.08
CA LEU A 286 1.35 6.99 12.02
C LEU A 286 0.00 7.73 12.02
N THR A 287 -1.08 7.01 12.25
CA THR A 287 -2.41 7.59 12.53
C THR A 287 -2.55 7.98 13.99
N SER A 288 -2.09 7.14 14.93
CA SER A 288 -2.08 7.47 16.37
C SER A 288 -1.11 6.61 17.17
N LEU A 289 -0.72 7.08 18.36
CA LEU A 289 0.15 6.38 19.31
C LEU A 289 -0.48 6.43 20.72
N TRP A 290 -0.38 5.31 21.44
CA TRP A 290 -1.02 5.11 22.73
C TRP A 290 -0.09 4.38 23.70
N ALA A 291 0.07 4.92 24.91
CA ALA A 291 0.80 4.24 25.97
C ALA A 291 -0.05 4.18 27.25
N TRP A 292 -0.11 3.04 27.92
CA TRP A 292 -0.89 2.90 29.15
C TRP A 292 -0.08 3.35 30.37
N ASP A 293 -0.68 4.17 31.23
CA ASP A 293 -0.14 4.50 32.55
C ASP A 293 -0.88 3.70 33.63
N ALA A 294 -0.23 2.68 34.17
CA ALA A 294 -0.82 1.83 35.20
C ALA A 294 -0.98 2.53 36.56
N GLY A 295 -0.16 3.55 36.85
CA GLY A 295 -0.23 4.28 38.13
C GLY A 295 -1.40 5.26 38.19
N ARG A 296 -1.79 5.81 37.03
CA ARG A 296 -2.90 6.77 36.89
C ARG A 296 -4.16 6.13 36.29
N SER A 297 -4.08 4.87 35.85
CA SER A 297 -5.14 4.15 35.13
C SER A 297 -5.69 4.94 33.93
N LYS A 298 -4.80 5.54 33.15
CA LYS A 298 -5.15 6.38 31.99
C LYS A 298 -4.21 6.14 30.82
N TRP A 299 -4.72 6.36 29.61
CA TRP A 299 -3.94 6.30 28.38
C TRP A 299 -3.24 7.63 28.10
N TYR A 300 -1.96 7.59 27.78
CA TYR A 300 -1.29 8.63 27.02
C TYR A 300 -1.67 8.54 25.54
N PHE A 301 -1.87 9.68 24.89
CA PHE A 301 -2.29 9.76 23.49
C PHE A 301 -1.43 10.73 22.68
N TYR A 302 -1.14 10.36 21.43
CA TYR A 302 -0.50 11.22 20.44
C TYR A 302 -1.06 10.92 19.04
N THR A 303 -1.18 11.94 18.18
CA THR A 303 -1.47 11.77 16.75
C THR A 303 -0.77 12.85 15.92
N PRO A 304 -0.09 12.49 14.82
CA PRO A 304 0.61 13.45 13.97
C PRO A 304 -0.32 14.49 13.31
N SER A 305 -1.57 14.12 13.02
CA SER A 305 -2.52 15.00 12.32
C SER A 305 -2.95 16.20 13.17
N LEU A 306 -3.15 16.00 14.48
CA LEU A 306 -3.46 17.10 15.41
C LEU A 306 -2.20 17.89 15.80
N GLU A 307 -1.03 17.26 15.81
CA GLU A 307 0.25 17.97 15.99
C GLU A 307 0.53 18.90 14.80
N ALA A 308 0.30 18.44 13.57
CA ALA A 308 0.50 19.22 12.35
C ALA A 308 -0.44 20.43 12.22
N GLN A 309 -1.60 20.43 12.88
CA GLN A 309 -2.50 21.58 12.94
C GLN A 309 -1.93 22.75 13.76
N GLY A 310 -0.89 22.50 14.58
CA GLY A 310 -0.26 23.50 15.42
C GLY A 310 -1.17 24.05 16.53
N GLY A 311 -0.65 25.03 17.28
CA GLY A 311 -1.39 25.64 18.39
C GLY A 311 -1.70 24.66 19.52
N THR A 312 -2.96 24.66 20.00
CA THR A 312 -3.43 23.82 21.13
C THR A 312 -4.23 22.59 20.68
N ALA A 313 -4.37 22.32 19.38
CA ALA A 313 -5.30 21.31 18.85
C ALA A 313 -5.12 19.90 19.45
N LEU A 314 -3.87 19.43 19.57
CA LEU A 314 -3.58 18.13 20.19
C LEU A 314 -3.88 18.14 21.70
N THR A 315 -3.46 19.18 22.41
CA THR A 315 -3.65 19.30 23.87
C THR A 315 -5.13 19.46 24.24
N ASP A 316 -5.90 20.22 23.47
CA ASP A 316 -7.34 20.39 23.65
C ASP A 316 -8.09 19.06 23.45
N TYR A 317 -7.70 18.28 22.43
CA TYR A 317 -8.26 16.95 22.18
C TYR A 317 -7.95 15.98 23.32
N ILE A 318 -6.71 15.96 23.81
CA ILE A 318 -6.29 15.11 24.93
C ILE A 318 -7.09 15.46 26.19
N ALA A 319 -7.21 16.75 26.50
CA ALA A 319 -7.96 17.23 27.65
C ALA A 319 -9.45 16.88 27.56
N ALA A 320 -10.08 17.10 26.40
CA ALA A 320 -11.49 16.80 26.16
C ALA A 320 -11.84 15.31 26.30
N ARG A 321 -10.87 14.42 26.04
CA ARG A 321 -11.04 12.96 26.14
C ARG A 321 -10.53 12.37 27.46
N GLY A 322 -9.99 13.20 28.34
CA GLY A 322 -9.48 12.78 29.66
C GLY A 322 -8.21 11.92 29.60
N TYR A 323 -7.50 11.94 28.48
CA TYR A 323 -6.23 11.23 28.27
C TYR A 323 -5.07 11.98 28.94
N LEU A 324 -3.91 11.33 29.03
CA LEU A 324 -2.66 11.94 29.49
C LEU A 324 -1.87 12.48 28.29
N ASP A 325 -1.28 13.66 28.46
CA ASP A 325 -0.47 14.31 27.43
C ASP A 325 1.01 13.94 27.61
N PHE A 326 1.66 13.42 26.57
CA PHE A 326 3.09 13.12 26.59
C PHE A 326 3.95 14.37 26.82
N ALA A 327 3.61 15.48 26.17
CA ALA A 327 4.35 16.74 26.27
C ALA A 327 4.12 17.41 27.63
N ALA A 328 2.87 17.51 28.09
CA ALA A 328 2.56 18.20 29.35
C ALA A 328 3.08 17.45 30.59
N THR A 329 3.28 16.13 30.50
CA THR A 329 3.82 15.31 31.59
C THR A 329 5.32 15.04 31.49
N GLY A 330 5.95 15.41 30.37
CA GLY A 330 7.34 15.06 30.06
C GLY A 330 7.58 13.56 29.83
N LYS A 331 6.52 12.74 29.69
CA LYS A 331 6.65 11.30 29.43
C LYS A 331 7.22 11.08 28.03
N LYS A 332 8.29 10.28 27.97
CA LYS A 332 8.92 9.81 26.72
C LYS A 332 8.65 8.33 26.50
N LEU A 333 8.72 7.89 25.25
CA LEU A 333 8.85 6.49 24.87
C LEU A 333 10.25 6.02 25.26
N GLY A 334 10.39 4.77 25.69
CA GLY A 334 11.68 4.27 26.16
C GLY A 334 11.66 2.76 26.41
N PRO A 335 12.82 2.17 26.80
CA PRO A 335 12.99 0.72 26.95
C PRO A 335 12.06 0.05 27.97
N ASP A 336 11.49 0.85 28.87
CA ASP A 336 10.56 0.45 29.92
C ASP A 336 9.08 0.57 29.51
N THR A 337 8.79 1.11 28.32
CA THR A 337 7.46 1.51 27.89
C THR A 337 7.11 0.82 26.56
N GLY A 338 6.24 -0.19 26.63
CA GLY A 338 5.55 -0.71 25.44
C GLY A 338 4.37 0.19 25.09
N PHE A 339 4.22 0.53 23.80
CA PHE A 339 3.17 1.42 23.33
C PHE A 339 2.58 0.91 22.02
N TRP A 340 1.29 1.17 21.84
CA TRP A 340 0.57 0.85 20.62
C TRP A 340 0.74 1.98 19.62
N VAL A 341 1.00 1.63 18.38
CA VAL A 341 0.96 2.57 17.25
C VAL A 341 -0.05 2.05 16.24
N ASN A 342 -0.98 2.92 15.86
CA ASN A 342 -1.82 2.69 14.71
C ASN A 342 -1.12 3.37 13.54
N LYS A 343 -0.62 2.57 12.60
CA LYS A 343 -0.08 3.05 11.35
C LYS A 343 -1.21 3.07 10.33
N GLY A 344 -1.38 4.19 9.63
CA GLY A 344 -2.34 4.25 8.52
C GLY A 344 -1.99 3.19 7.48
N ALA A 345 -2.92 2.82 6.59
CA ALA A 345 -2.51 2.12 5.38
C ALA A 345 -1.35 2.91 4.79
N ASP A 346 -0.18 2.25 4.66
CA ASP A 346 0.91 2.81 3.89
C ASP A 346 0.28 3.32 2.60
N SER A 347 0.57 4.57 2.23
CA SER A 347 0.28 5.05 0.87
C SER A 347 0.98 4.20 -0.21
N GLY A 348 1.68 3.12 0.18
CA GLY A 348 1.80 1.89 -0.57
C GLY A 348 1.93 0.66 0.35
N ALA A 349 0.83 0.17 0.94
CA ALA A 349 0.82 -1.18 1.50
C ALA A 349 1.23 -2.12 0.36
N GLN A 350 2.32 -2.88 0.50
CA GLN A 350 2.64 -3.91 -0.48
C GLN A 350 1.41 -4.83 -0.60
N LEU A 351 0.68 -4.64 -1.68
CA LEU A 351 0.00 -5.71 -2.37
C LEU A 351 1.10 -6.75 -2.54
N TYR A 352 0.97 -7.93 -1.95
CA TYR A 352 1.81 -9.03 -2.38
C TYR A 352 1.41 -9.23 -3.83
N VAL A 353 2.19 -8.70 -4.76
CA VAL A 353 1.92 -8.84 -6.18
C VAL A 353 2.75 -10.01 -6.66
N ALA A 354 2.09 -11.10 -7.04
CA ALA A 354 2.76 -12.09 -7.87
C ALA A 354 3.01 -11.45 -9.23
N LYS A 355 4.26 -11.08 -9.50
CA LYS A 355 4.67 -10.39 -10.72
C LYS A 355 5.95 -11.03 -11.25
N SER A 356 6.06 -11.06 -12.57
CA SER A 356 7.33 -11.39 -13.22
C SER A 356 8.40 -10.34 -12.93
N SER A 357 9.68 -10.74 -13.03
CA SER A 357 10.82 -9.82 -13.00
C SER A 357 10.99 -9.04 -14.32
N LEU A 358 10.29 -9.45 -15.38
CA LEU A 358 10.29 -8.76 -16.67
C LEU A 358 9.70 -7.35 -16.52
N GLN A 359 10.28 -6.42 -17.27
CA GLN A 359 9.81 -5.04 -17.31
C GLN A 359 8.75 -4.87 -18.39
N ARG A 360 7.88 -3.87 -18.21
CA ARG A 360 6.93 -3.44 -19.23
C ARG A 360 7.71 -2.98 -20.47
N ASP A 361 7.24 -3.35 -21.65
CA ASP A 361 7.75 -2.77 -22.88
C ASP A 361 7.28 -1.31 -22.95
N ALA A 362 8.21 -0.37 -22.91
CA ALA A 362 7.87 1.05 -22.95
C ALA A 362 7.59 1.55 -24.37
N ALA A 363 7.86 0.75 -25.41
CA ALA A 363 7.70 1.11 -26.80
C ALA A 363 7.33 -0.11 -27.68
N PRO A 364 6.17 -0.75 -27.43
CA PRO A 364 5.75 -1.93 -28.17
C PRO A 364 5.62 -1.63 -29.67
N VAL A 365 6.21 -2.50 -30.49
CA VAL A 365 6.19 -2.38 -31.95
C VAL A 365 4.86 -2.93 -32.49
N VAL A 366 3.93 -2.02 -32.80
CA VAL A 366 2.59 -2.35 -33.30
C VAL A 366 2.39 -1.75 -34.68
N SER A 367 1.95 -2.56 -35.64
CA SER A 367 1.67 -2.09 -37.00
C SER A 367 0.44 -1.19 -37.04
N ASP A 368 0.37 -0.25 -38.00
CA ASP A 368 -0.80 0.63 -38.11
C ASP A 368 -2.11 -0.13 -38.41
N ALA A 369 -1.99 -1.28 -39.09
CA ALA A 369 -3.12 -2.19 -39.29
C ALA A 369 -3.64 -2.77 -37.97
N ASP A 370 -2.74 -3.13 -37.04
CA ASP A 370 -3.12 -3.68 -35.73
C ASP A 370 -3.69 -2.60 -34.80
N LYS A 371 -3.13 -1.40 -34.83
CA LYS A 371 -3.69 -0.24 -34.12
C LYS A 371 -5.12 0.03 -34.57
N ALA A 372 -5.34 0.05 -35.89
CA ALA A 372 -6.66 0.27 -36.48
C ALA A 372 -7.64 -0.86 -36.15
N ALA A 373 -7.18 -2.12 -36.21
CA ALA A 373 -7.97 -3.29 -35.85
C ALA A 373 -8.40 -3.24 -34.38
N LEU A 374 -7.47 -3.04 -33.44
CA LEU A 374 -7.79 -2.94 -32.01
C LEU A 374 -8.79 -1.83 -31.71
N ALA A 375 -8.61 -0.64 -32.30
CA ALA A 375 -9.55 0.46 -32.13
C ALA A 375 -10.96 0.10 -32.66
N SER A 376 -11.03 -0.65 -33.77
CA SER A 376 -12.28 -1.11 -34.39
C SER A 376 -12.98 -2.17 -33.54
N ASP A 377 -12.23 -3.15 -33.08
CA ASP A 377 -12.67 -4.23 -32.20
C ASP A 377 -13.24 -3.66 -30.90
N ASN A 378 -12.50 -2.75 -30.24
CA ASN A 378 -12.95 -2.07 -29.03
C ASN A 378 -14.22 -1.22 -29.26
N THR A 379 -14.37 -0.60 -30.43
CA THR A 379 -15.58 0.16 -30.78
C THR A 379 -16.78 -0.78 -30.94
N ALA A 380 -16.60 -1.89 -31.67
CA ALA A 380 -17.64 -2.88 -31.86
C ALA A 380 -18.07 -3.51 -30.51
N PHE A 381 -17.09 -3.85 -29.67
CA PHE A 381 -17.31 -4.35 -28.31
C PHE A 381 -18.10 -3.35 -27.45
N ALA A 382 -17.73 -2.06 -27.48
CA ALA A 382 -18.43 -1.01 -26.74
C ALA A 382 -19.94 -0.97 -27.07
N LEU A 383 -20.25 -1.05 -28.35
CA LEU A 383 -21.63 -1.00 -28.86
C LEU A 383 -22.41 -2.28 -28.52
N ASP A 384 -21.76 -3.43 -28.56
CA ASP A 384 -22.37 -4.71 -28.19
C ASP A 384 -22.69 -4.78 -26.69
N VAL A 385 -21.76 -4.38 -25.83
CA VAL A 385 -22.00 -4.27 -24.38
C VAL A 385 -23.12 -3.27 -24.10
N TYR A 386 -23.09 -2.11 -24.75
CA TYR A 386 -24.13 -1.11 -24.62
C TYR A 386 -25.52 -1.67 -24.93
N ARG A 387 -25.69 -2.39 -26.04
CA ARG A 387 -26.97 -3.05 -26.38
C ARG A 387 -27.41 -4.05 -25.34
N GLN A 388 -26.49 -4.84 -24.79
CA GLN A 388 -26.87 -5.81 -23.75
C GLN A 388 -27.29 -5.13 -22.44
N LEU A 389 -26.63 -4.03 -22.06
CA LEU A 389 -27.02 -3.22 -20.91
C LEU A 389 -28.39 -2.53 -21.12
N LEU A 390 -28.71 -2.13 -22.35
CA LEU A 390 -30.03 -1.60 -22.70
C LEU A 390 -31.14 -2.67 -22.59
N ASN A 391 -30.84 -3.90 -22.96
CA ASN A 391 -31.80 -5.01 -22.90
C ASN A 391 -31.97 -5.61 -21.49
N ASP A 392 -31.23 -5.10 -20.49
CA ASP A 392 -31.37 -5.48 -19.10
C ASP A 392 -32.51 -4.65 -18.46
N PRO A 393 -33.61 -5.28 -18.00
CA PRO A 393 -34.75 -4.56 -17.43
C PRO A 393 -34.40 -3.70 -16.21
N ALA A 394 -33.34 -4.05 -15.46
CA ALA A 394 -32.92 -3.31 -14.28
C ALA A 394 -32.03 -2.10 -14.63
N LYS A 395 -31.43 -2.07 -15.84
CA LYS A 395 -30.40 -1.08 -16.22
C LYS A 395 -30.82 -0.22 -17.43
N GLY A 396 -31.64 -0.76 -18.33
CA GLY A 396 -31.94 -0.18 -19.64
C GLY A 396 -32.91 1.00 -19.67
N ALA A 397 -33.53 1.35 -18.53
CA ALA A 397 -34.51 2.44 -18.47
C ALA A 397 -33.91 3.82 -18.14
N GLY A 398 -32.73 3.87 -17.50
CA GLY A 398 -32.14 5.11 -16.97
C GLY A 398 -30.91 5.60 -17.73
N ASN A 399 -30.18 6.56 -17.17
CA ASN A 399 -28.86 6.96 -17.68
C ASN A 399 -27.89 5.79 -17.61
N LEU A 400 -26.93 5.73 -18.53
CA LEU A 400 -25.85 4.75 -18.52
C LEU A 400 -24.52 5.47 -18.75
N PHE A 401 -23.49 5.02 -18.06
CA PHE A 401 -22.12 5.48 -18.26
C PHE A 401 -21.15 4.37 -17.88
N PHE A 402 -20.25 4.03 -18.80
CA PHE A 402 -19.22 3.04 -18.56
C PHE A 402 -17.99 3.25 -19.44
N SER A 403 -16.88 2.61 -19.09
CA SER A 403 -15.66 2.58 -19.91
C SER A 403 -15.55 1.25 -20.65
N PRO A 404 -15.91 1.18 -21.94
CA PRO A 404 -15.77 -0.05 -22.72
C PRO A 404 -14.31 -0.45 -22.89
N LEU A 405 -13.42 0.52 -23.11
CA LEU A 405 -11.98 0.27 -23.25
C LEU A 405 -11.41 -0.42 -22.01
N SER A 406 -11.72 0.11 -20.83
CA SER A 406 -11.18 -0.42 -19.59
C SER A 406 -11.70 -1.83 -19.32
N ILE A 407 -13.00 -2.10 -19.56
CA ILE A 407 -13.55 -3.47 -19.48
C ILE A 407 -12.85 -4.41 -20.47
N SER A 408 -12.63 -3.97 -21.71
CA SER A 408 -11.95 -4.74 -22.75
C SER A 408 -10.53 -5.11 -22.34
N GLU A 409 -9.76 -4.15 -21.85
CA GLU A 409 -8.37 -4.33 -21.40
C GLU A 409 -8.28 -5.24 -20.18
N ALA A 410 -9.17 -5.04 -19.19
CA ALA A 410 -9.29 -5.89 -18.02
C ALA A 410 -9.56 -7.36 -18.40
N LEU A 411 -10.44 -7.59 -19.38
CA LEU A 411 -10.72 -8.92 -19.90
C LEU A 411 -9.63 -9.46 -20.84
N ALA A 412 -8.88 -8.60 -21.51
CA ALA A 412 -7.70 -8.99 -22.29
C ALA A 412 -6.61 -9.55 -21.36
N MET A 413 -6.38 -8.95 -20.19
CA MET A 413 -5.47 -9.52 -19.19
C MET A 413 -5.92 -10.93 -18.76
N THR A 414 -7.21 -11.13 -18.50
CA THR A 414 -7.75 -12.46 -18.14
C THR A 414 -7.67 -13.45 -19.31
N TYR A 415 -7.90 -12.98 -20.55
CA TYR A 415 -7.80 -13.77 -21.78
C TYR A 415 -6.40 -14.35 -22.00
N ALA A 416 -5.33 -13.66 -21.56
CA ALA A 416 -3.95 -14.15 -21.65
C ALA A 416 -3.76 -15.54 -21.02
N GLY A 417 -4.53 -15.85 -19.97
CA GLY A 417 -4.51 -17.14 -19.29
C GLY A 417 -5.64 -18.10 -19.66
N ALA A 418 -6.59 -17.68 -20.52
CA ALA A 418 -7.65 -18.55 -21.02
C ALA A 418 -7.12 -19.55 -22.05
N LYS A 419 -7.71 -20.74 -22.10
CA LYS A 419 -7.38 -21.79 -23.08
C LYS A 419 -8.64 -22.38 -23.73
N GLY A 420 -8.42 -23.16 -24.78
CA GLY A 420 -9.46 -23.92 -25.48
C GLY A 420 -10.70 -23.11 -25.89
N GLN A 421 -11.87 -23.64 -25.58
CA GLN A 421 -13.15 -23.01 -25.91
C GLN A 421 -13.40 -21.74 -25.10
N THR A 422 -12.93 -21.67 -23.85
CA THR A 422 -13.03 -20.46 -23.03
C THR A 422 -12.34 -19.28 -23.71
N ALA A 423 -11.11 -19.47 -24.19
CA ALA A 423 -10.40 -18.44 -24.96
C ALA A 423 -11.16 -18.05 -26.23
N SER A 424 -11.69 -19.03 -26.97
CA SER A 424 -12.44 -18.78 -28.21
C SER A 424 -13.72 -17.96 -27.98
N GLU A 425 -14.47 -18.28 -26.93
CA GLU A 425 -15.67 -17.52 -26.53
C GLU A 425 -15.33 -16.10 -26.07
N MET A 426 -14.25 -15.94 -25.29
CA MET A 426 -13.77 -14.62 -24.87
C MET A 426 -13.37 -13.76 -26.07
N ALA A 427 -12.52 -14.27 -26.97
CA ALA A 427 -12.08 -13.54 -28.16
C ALA A 427 -13.28 -13.13 -29.04
N SER A 428 -14.24 -14.02 -29.25
CA SER A 428 -15.44 -13.72 -30.04
C SER A 428 -16.31 -12.63 -29.38
N ALA A 429 -16.56 -12.72 -28.07
CA ALA A 429 -17.42 -11.77 -27.36
C ALA A 429 -16.76 -10.38 -27.20
N LEU A 430 -15.44 -10.35 -27.03
CA LEU A 430 -14.62 -9.12 -26.94
C LEU A 430 -14.27 -8.55 -28.31
N ARG A 431 -14.69 -9.21 -29.40
CA ARG A 431 -14.40 -8.85 -30.79
C ARG A 431 -12.91 -8.86 -31.13
N PHE A 432 -12.07 -9.60 -30.40
CA PHE A 432 -10.63 -9.67 -30.69
C PHE A 432 -10.38 -10.39 -32.01
N THR A 433 -10.02 -9.61 -33.03
CA THR A 433 -9.64 -10.12 -34.37
C THR A 433 -8.14 -10.39 -34.48
N LEU A 434 -7.33 -9.75 -33.62
CA LEU A 434 -5.90 -9.98 -33.53
C LEU A 434 -5.60 -11.29 -32.78
N PRO A 435 -4.60 -12.07 -33.23
CA PRO A 435 -4.09 -13.20 -32.44
C PRO A 435 -3.43 -12.67 -31.15
N ALA A 436 -3.40 -13.51 -30.10
CA ALA A 436 -2.99 -13.09 -28.75
C ALA A 436 -1.59 -12.44 -28.74
N GLU A 437 -0.65 -12.95 -29.54
CA GLU A 437 0.73 -12.46 -29.64
C GLU A 437 0.82 -11.03 -30.17
N ARG A 438 -0.19 -10.56 -30.91
CA ARG A 438 -0.29 -9.19 -31.44
C ARG A 438 -1.29 -8.34 -30.66
N LEU A 439 -2.25 -8.98 -30.00
CA LEU A 439 -3.30 -8.32 -29.22
C LEU A 439 -2.73 -7.64 -27.97
N HIS A 440 -1.94 -8.34 -27.16
CA HIS A 440 -1.41 -7.78 -25.90
C HIS A 440 -0.47 -6.59 -26.15
N PRO A 441 0.49 -6.64 -27.10
CA PRO A 441 1.29 -5.47 -27.45
C PRO A 441 0.46 -4.30 -28.01
N ALA A 442 -0.62 -4.58 -28.73
CA ALA A 442 -1.52 -3.54 -29.22
C ALA A 442 -2.27 -2.84 -28.08
N PHE A 443 -2.72 -3.58 -27.05
CA PHE A 443 -3.27 -2.98 -25.83
C PHE A 443 -2.23 -2.18 -25.06
N ASP A 444 -0.99 -2.68 -24.96
CA ASP A 444 0.12 -1.98 -24.32
C ASP A 444 0.39 -0.62 -24.97
N TRP A 445 0.48 -0.60 -26.32
CA TRP A 445 0.60 0.64 -27.10
C TRP A 445 -0.54 1.61 -26.79
N LEU A 446 -1.78 1.13 -26.79
CA LEU A 446 -2.94 1.99 -26.56
C LEU A 446 -2.95 2.57 -25.14
N ASP A 447 -2.62 1.77 -24.12
CA ASP A 447 -2.52 2.25 -22.74
C ASP A 447 -1.39 3.28 -22.57
N LEU A 448 -0.21 3.05 -23.15
CA LEU A 448 0.89 4.01 -23.14
C LEU A 448 0.55 5.33 -23.85
N GLU A 449 -0.12 5.26 -25.00
CA GLU A 449 -0.63 6.44 -25.71
C GLU A 449 -1.60 7.24 -24.85
N LEU A 450 -2.55 6.58 -24.19
CA LEU A 450 -3.53 7.23 -23.33
C LEU A 450 -2.89 7.83 -22.08
N ALA A 451 -1.93 7.13 -21.47
CA ALA A 451 -1.15 7.62 -20.33
C ALA A 451 -0.30 8.85 -20.68
N SER A 452 0.07 9.01 -21.96
CA SER A 452 0.84 10.16 -22.44
C SER A 452 0.00 11.43 -22.66
N ARG A 453 -1.34 11.32 -22.68
CA ARG A 453 -2.23 12.42 -23.04
C ARG A 453 -2.31 13.50 -21.97
N GLY A 454 -2.56 14.73 -22.42
CA GLY A 454 -2.81 15.86 -21.54
C GLY A 454 -1.56 16.41 -20.86
N GLN A 455 -0.37 16.16 -21.42
CA GLN A 455 0.86 16.82 -20.97
C GLN A 455 0.72 18.34 -21.06
N GLY A 456 0.79 19.00 -19.90
CA GLY A 456 0.60 20.45 -19.80
C GLY A 456 -0.84 20.94 -19.94
N ALA A 457 -1.80 20.02 -20.13
CA ALA A 457 -3.23 20.33 -20.09
C ALA A 457 -3.73 20.35 -18.64
N LEU A 458 -4.83 21.07 -18.41
CA LEU A 458 -5.45 21.21 -17.11
C LEU A 458 -6.73 20.35 -16.98
N GLY A 459 -6.98 19.93 -15.76
CA GLY A 459 -8.31 19.63 -15.24
C GLY A 459 -9.14 20.92 -15.10
N LYS A 460 -10.45 20.75 -15.13
CA LYS A 460 -11.47 21.70 -14.67
C LYS A 460 -11.27 22.19 -13.22
N ASP A 461 -10.55 21.50 -12.32
CA ASP A 461 -10.15 22.02 -10.98
C ASP A 461 -8.86 22.86 -11.00
N GLY A 462 -8.25 23.00 -12.18
CA GLY A 462 -7.00 23.75 -12.38
C GLY A 462 -5.73 22.96 -12.04
N GLN A 463 -5.83 21.71 -11.58
CA GLN A 463 -4.70 20.77 -11.51
C GLN A 463 -4.38 20.22 -12.91
N PRO A 464 -3.31 19.44 -13.10
CA PRO A 464 -3.05 18.77 -14.37
C PRO A 464 -4.20 17.85 -14.79
N PHE A 465 -4.40 17.73 -16.11
CA PHE A 465 -5.29 16.76 -16.72
C PHE A 465 -5.05 15.35 -16.17
N ARG A 466 -6.12 14.60 -15.93
CA ARG A 466 -6.07 13.26 -15.35
C ARG A 466 -6.98 12.32 -16.12
N LEU A 467 -6.35 11.37 -16.80
CA LEU A 467 -6.98 10.16 -17.30
C LEU A 467 -6.28 8.96 -16.65
N ARG A 468 -6.99 8.24 -15.79
CA ARG A 468 -6.51 7.02 -15.15
C ARG A 468 -7.41 5.86 -15.53
N VAL A 469 -6.86 4.95 -16.32
CA VAL A 469 -7.46 3.64 -16.61
C VAL A 469 -6.79 2.64 -15.67
N SER A 470 -7.48 2.24 -14.60
CA SER A 470 -6.91 1.38 -13.57
C SER A 470 -7.58 0.02 -13.58
N ASN A 471 -6.89 -0.92 -14.22
CA ASN A 471 -7.27 -2.33 -14.23
C ASN A 471 -6.41 -3.10 -13.24
N SER A 472 -7.02 -4.05 -12.54
CA SER A 472 -6.28 -4.90 -11.61
C SER A 472 -6.88 -6.29 -11.51
N LEU A 473 -5.99 -7.27 -11.47
CA LEU A 473 -6.29 -8.67 -11.19
C LEU A 473 -5.96 -8.98 -9.73
N TRP A 474 -6.88 -9.68 -9.08
CA TRP A 474 -6.78 -10.08 -7.67
C TRP A 474 -6.93 -11.59 -7.55
N GLY A 475 -5.92 -12.26 -7.02
CA GLY A 475 -5.87 -13.70 -6.84
C GLY A 475 -5.83 -14.09 -5.36
N ASP A 476 -6.29 -15.30 -5.05
CA ASP A 476 -6.14 -15.84 -3.70
C ASP A 476 -4.66 -16.08 -3.38
N ALA A 477 -4.20 -15.62 -2.22
CA ALA A 477 -2.79 -15.61 -1.81
C ALA A 477 -2.14 -17.00 -1.68
N LYS A 478 -2.94 -18.06 -1.62
CA LYS A 478 -2.45 -19.46 -1.58
C LYS A 478 -2.43 -20.12 -2.95
N SER A 479 -2.89 -19.42 -3.99
CA SER A 479 -2.90 -19.93 -5.36
C SER A 479 -1.52 -19.74 -5.99
N GLU A 480 -1.13 -20.71 -6.81
CA GLU A 480 0.07 -20.61 -7.63
C GLU A 480 -0.30 -20.12 -9.03
N PHE A 481 0.45 -19.15 -9.55
CA PHE A 481 0.20 -18.56 -10.87
C PHE A 481 1.28 -18.95 -11.87
N GLU A 482 0.88 -19.23 -13.11
CA GLU A 482 1.79 -19.64 -14.17
C GLU A 482 2.75 -18.49 -14.56
N PRO A 483 4.08 -18.72 -14.59
CA PRO A 483 5.04 -17.69 -14.96
C PRO A 483 4.78 -17.04 -16.33
N PRO A 484 4.45 -17.77 -17.42
CA PRO A 484 4.17 -17.15 -18.72
C PRO A 484 3.00 -16.15 -18.71
N PHE A 485 2.02 -16.38 -17.83
CA PHE A 485 0.91 -15.44 -17.64
C PHE A 485 1.37 -14.18 -16.92
N LEU A 486 2.15 -14.32 -15.84
CA LEU A 486 2.73 -13.18 -15.13
C LEU A 486 3.72 -12.38 -16.01
N ASP A 487 4.44 -13.05 -16.91
CA ASP A 487 5.30 -12.43 -17.92
C ASP A 487 4.48 -11.56 -18.88
N THR A 488 3.37 -12.09 -19.39
CA THR A 488 2.47 -11.35 -20.30
C THR A 488 1.90 -10.10 -19.62
N LEU A 489 1.45 -10.22 -18.35
CA LEU A 489 0.96 -9.09 -17.56
C LEU A 489 2.04 -8.03 -17.33
N ALA A 490 3.24 -8.45 -16.95
CA ALA A 490 4.33 -7.54 -16.65
C ALA A 490 4.78 -6.78 -17.91
N GLN A 491 4.95 -7.49 -19.02
CA GLN A 491 5.45 -6.93 -20.28
C GLN A 491 4.45 -6.00 -20.97
N ASN A 492 3.16 -6.39 -21.05
CA ASN A 492 2.19 -5.67 -21.89
C ASN A 492 1.23 -4.76 -21.11
N TYR A 493 1.19 -4.87 -19.78
CA TYR A 493 0.27 -4.09 -18.94
C TYR A 493 0.99 -3.40 -17.77
N GLY A 494 2.28 -3.68 -17.56
CA GLY A 494 3.01 -3.23 -16.37
C GLY A 494 2.46 -3.80 -15.06
N ALA A 495 1.57 -4.79 -15.15
CA ALA A 495 0.77 -5.30 -14.06
C ALA A 495 1.32 -6.61 -13.49
N GLY A 496 0.73 -7.06 -12.39
CA GLY A 496 0.87 -8.41 -11.86
C GLY A 496 -0.44 -8.84 -11.22
N MET A 497 -0.42 -9.94 -10.48
CA MET A 497 -1.58 -10.44 -9.75
C MET A 497 -1.52 -9.99 -8.29
N ASN A 498 -2.46 -9.17 -7.85
CA ASN A 498 -2.56 -8.75 -6.45
C ASN A 498 -3.09 -9.88 -5.58
N LEU A 499 -2.41 -10.20 -4.48
CA LEU A 499 -2.77 -11.32 -3.63
C LEU A 499 -3.55 -10.88 -2.40
N VAL A 500 -4.69 -11.54 -2.17
CA VAL A 500 -5.57 -11.38 -0.99
C VAL A 500 -6.03 -12.75 -0.49
N ASP A 501 -6.39 -12.89 0.79
CA ASP A 501 -6.84 -14.18 1.34
C ASP A 501 -8.37 -14.29 1.22
N PHE A 502 -8.85 -14.67 0.04
CA PHE A 502 -10.28 -14.88 -0.18
C PHE A 502 -10.80 -16.04 0.66
N ARG A 503 -10.01 -17.11 0.81
CA ARG A 503 -10.42 -18.35 1.51
C ARG A 503 -10.75 -18.12 2.98
N ALA A 504 -9.87 -17.45 3.73
CA ALA A 504 -10.02 -17.27 5.17
C ALA A 504 -10.51 -15.87 5.56
N ALA A 505 -10.33 -14.87 4.69
CA ALA A 505 -10.64 -13.47 4.98
C ALA A 505 -11.33 -12.75 3.80
N PRO A 506 -12.49 -13.22 3.32
CA PRO A 506 -13.17 -12.62 2.18
C PRO A 506 -13.60 -11.17 2.45
N GLU A 507 -14.18 -10.86 3.61
CA GLU A 507 -14.62 -9.48 3.90
C GLU A 507 -13.45 -8.48 4.04
N PRO A 508 -12.36 -8.79 4.76
CA PRO A 508 -11.15 -7.97 4.70
C PRO A 508 -10.57 -7.80 3.29
N SER A 509 -10.61 -8.86 2.46
CA SER A 509 -10.19 -8.79 1.06
C SER A 509 -11.07 -7.83 0.25
N ARG A 510 -12.39 -7.82 0.51
CA ARG A 510 -13.36 -6.93 -0.15
C ARG A 510 -13.04 -5.47 0.14
N ILE A 511 -12.83 -5.16 1.43
CA ILE A 511 -12.49 -3.82 1.90
C ILE A 511 -11.19 -3.38 1.23
N ARG A 512 -10.16 -4.22 1.23
CA ARG A 512 -8.87 -3.91 0.61
C ARG A 512 -8.97 -3.60 -0.88
N ILE A 513 -9.74 -4.39 -1.63
CA ILE A 513 -9.96 -4.15 -3.05
C ILE A 513 -10.68 -2.80 -3.27
N ASN A 514 -11.70 -2.51 -2.45
CA ASN A 514 -12.42 -1.24 -2.54
C ASN A 514 -11.57 -0.04 -2.15
N ASP A 515 -10.70 -0.16 -1.15
CA ASP A 515 -9.77 0.89 -0.77
C ASP A 515 -8.80 1.20 -1.91
N TRP A 516 -8.23 0.17 -2.53
CA TRP A 516 -7.38 0.33 -3.72
C TRP A 516 -8.13 1.04 -4.86
N VAL A 517 -9.36 0.62 -5.17
CA VAL A 517 -10.19 1.28 -6.20
C VAL A 517 -10.46 2.74 -5.84
N ALA A 518 -10.74 3.03 -4.57
CA ALA A 518 -10.96 4.39 -4.12
C ALA A 518 -9.69 5.24 -4.27
N GLU A 519 -8.51 4.72 -3.95
CA GLU A 519 -7.23 5.40 -4.16
C GLU A 519 -6.96 5.68 -5.64
N GLN A 520 -7.15 4.69 -6.51
CA GLN A 520 -6.93 4.85 -7.95
C GLN A 520 -7.84 5.92 -8.58
N THR A 521 -9.00 6.17 -7.96
CA THR A 521 -10.03 7.07 -8.48
C THR A 521 -10.18 8.35 -7.68
N GLU A 522 -9.15 8.76 -6.93
CA GLU A 522 -9.19 9.97 -6.09
C GLU A 522 -10.41 10.04 -5.18
N GLN A 523 -10.75 8.90 -4.58
CA GLN A 523 -11.88 8.70 -3.66
C GLN A 523 -13.26 8.87 -4.30
N ARG A 524 -13.35 8.89 -5.64
CA ARG A 524 -14.62 9.04 -6.37
C ARG A 524 -15.39 7.75 -6.50
N ILE A 525 -14.70 6.63 -6.66
CA ILE A 525 -15.31 5.30 -6.72
C ILE A 525 -15.03 4.57 -5.42
N LYS A 526 -16.01 4.59 -4.53
CA LYS A 526 -16.02 3.81 -3.29
C LYS A 526 -16.94 2.61 -3.44
N ASP A 527 -16.65 1.55 -2.68
CA ASP A 527 -17.48 0.35 -2.59
C ASP A 527 -17.84 -0.23 -3.97
N LEU A 528 -16.82 -0.47 -4.81
CA LEU A 528 -17.00 -1.13 -6.12
C LEU A 528 -17.60 -2.54 -5.94
N ILE A 529 -17.05 -3.29 -4.99
CA ILE A 529 -17.47 -4.63 -4.60
C ILE A 529 -18.42 -4.53 -3.41
N PRO A 530 -19.72 -4.83 -3.58
CA PRO A 530 -20.68 -4.76 -2.50
C PRO A 530 -20.47 -5.89 -1.48
N PRO A 531 -20.92 -5.72 -0.22
CA PRO A 531 -20.86 -6.78 0.79
C PRO A 531 -21.49 -8.08 0.29
N GLY A 532 -20.82 -9.20 0.54
CA GLY A 532 -21.28 -10.53 0.13
C GLY A 532 -21.06 -10.89 -1.35
N ALA A 533 -20.49 -9.99 -2.17
CA ALA A 533 -20.15 -10.32 -3.56
C ALA A 533 -18.89 -11.18 -3.71
N ILE A 534 -18.06 -11.26 -2.66
CA ILE A 534 -16.93 -12.19 -2.59
C ILE A 534 -17.05 -13.06 -1.34
N ASP A 535 -16.58 -14.29 -1.45
CA ASP A 535 -16.72 -15.34 -0.44
C ASP A 535 -15.48 -16.24 -0.38
N GLY A 536 -15.52 -17.25 0.49
CA GLY A 536 -14.41 -18.21 0.67
C GLY A 536 -14.10 -19.08 -0.55
N LEU A 537 -14.99 -19.11 -1.56
CA LEU A 537 -14.80 -19.84 -2.82
C LEU A 537 -14.20 -18.96 -3.91
N THR A 538 -14.19 -17.65 -3.73
CA THR A 538 -13.61 -16.70 -4.69
C THR A 538 -12.11 -16.96 -4.85
N ARG A 539 -11.64 -17.04 -6.10
CA ARG A 539 -10.22 -17.28 -6.42
C ARG A 539 -9.59 -16.20 -7.31
N LEU A 540 -10.42 -15.52 -8.10
CA LEU A 540 -10.00 -14.47 -9.01
C LEU A 540 -11.07 -13.37 -9.05
N VAL A 541 -10.65 -12.13 -8.87
CA VAL A 541 -11.48 -10.93 -9.05
C VAL A 541 -10.77 -9.99 -10.01
N LEU A 542 -11.52 -9.51 -11.00
CA LEU A 542 -11.07 -8.46 -11.90
C LEU A 542 -11.75 -7.16 -11.51
N THR A 543 -10.96 -6.15 -11.16
CA THR A 543 -11.50 -4.81 -10.88
C THR A 543 -11.13 -3.85 -11.97
N ASN A 544 -12.13 -3.05 -12.34
CA ASN A 544 -12.05 -2.06 -13.37
C ASN A 544 -12.48 -0.71 -12.80
N ALA A 545 -11.57 0.25 -12.76
CA ALA A 545 -11.84 1.58 -12.24
C ALA A 545 -11.23 2.62 -13.17
N VAL A 546 -12.03 3.60 -13.60
CA VAL A 546 -11.56 4.66 -14.49
C VAL A 546 -11.90 6.00 -13.90
N TYR A 547 -10.93 6.89 -13.87
CA TYR A 547 -11.08 8.27 -13.44
C TYR A 547 -10.68 9.21 -14.57
N PHE A 548 -11.55 10.17 -14.86
CA PHE A 548 -11.33 11.15 -15.92
C PHE A 548 -11.71 12.53 -15.46
N ASN A 549 -10.81 13.46 -15.74
CA ASN A 549 -10.82 14.80 -15.21
C ASN A 549 -10.02 15.70 -16.16
N ALA A 550 -10.72 16.62 -16.81
CA ALA A 550 -10.22 17.43 -17.91
C ALA A 550 -11.03 18.71 -18.08
N ALA A 551 -10.34 19.85 -18.20
CA ALA A 551 -10.97 21.12 -18.55
C ALA A 551 -11.42 21.10 -20.02
N TRP A 552 -12.50 21.81 -20.35
CA TRP A 552 -12.78 22.12 -21.76
C TRP A 552 -11.65 22.96 -22.34
N GLN A 553 -11.26 22.70 -23.59
CA GLN A 553 -10.35 23.62 -24.31
C GLN A 553 -10.97 25.01 -24.44
N SER A 554 -12.30 25.06 -24.56
CA SER A 554 -13.08 26.29 -24.56
C SER A 554 -14.23 26.16 -23.55
N LYS A 555 -14.01 26.72 -22.37
CA LYS A 555 -14.96 26.70 -21.25
C LYS A 555 -16.25 27.43 -21.59
N PHE A 556 -17.37 26.94 -21.08
CA PHE A 556 -18.63 27.69 -21.12
C PHE A 556 -18.52 28.87 -20.16
N GLN A 557 -19.18 29.98 -20.51
CA GLN A 557 -19.27 31.11 -19.58
C GLN A 557 -20.40 30.84 -18.59
N PRO A 558 -20.17 30.85 -17.25
CA PRO A 558 -21.22 30.63 -16.27
C PRO A 558 -22.39 31.63 -16.40
N SER A 559 -22.13 32.85 -16.87
CA SER A 559 -23.15 33.86 -17.14
C SER A 559 -24.06 33.54 -18.33
N ALA A 560 -23.65 32.61 -19.21
CA ALA A 560 -24.45 32.12 -20.33
C ALA A 560 -25.24 30.85 -19.97
N THR A 561 -25.05 30.30 -18.76
CA THR A 561 -25.86 29.21 -18.24
C THR A 561 -27.23 29.75 -17.80
N ALA A 562 -28.31 29.17 -18.31
CA ALA A 562 -29.67 29.58 -17.99
C ALA A 562 -30.58 28.36 -17.75
N SER A 563 -31.67 28.58 -17.02
CA SER A 563 -32.70 27.54 -16.86
C SER A 563 -33.39 27.27 -18.20
N ASP A 564 -33.53 26.00 -18.55
CA ASP A 564 -34.20 25.54 -19.77
C ASP A 564 -34.97 24.25 -19.49
N THR A 565 -35.69 23.74 -20.49
CA THR A 565 -36.51 22.53 -20.40
C THR A 565 -35.85 21.38 -21.15
N PHE A 566 -35.74 20.22 -20.51
CA PHE A 566 -35.33 18.96 -21.11
C PHE A 566 -36.55 18.05 -21.31
N ASN A 567 -36.72 17.52 -22.52
CA ASN A 567 -37.84 16.66 -22.90
C ASN A 567 -37.42 15.19 -22.78
N LYS A 568 -37.96 14.46 -21.79
CA LYS A 568 -37.59 13.06 -21.51
C LYS A 568 -38.22 12.07 -22.51
N LEU A 569 -37.75 10.82 -22.48
CA LEU A 569 -38.28 9.74 -23.33
C LEU A 569 -39.76 9.43 -23.10
N ASP A 570 -40.24 9.62 -21.87
CA ASP A 570 -41.65 9.40 -21.49
C ASP A 570 -42.58 10.56 -21.89
N GLY A 571 -42.05 11.60 -22.54
CA GLY A 571 -42.78 12.80 -22.96
C GLY A 571 -42.97 13.85 -21.85
N SER A 572 -42.55 13.56 -20.62
CA SER A 572 -42.53 14.56 -19.55
C SER A 572 -41.30 15.47 -19.65
N THR A 573 -41.32 16.58 -18.94
CA THR A 573 -40.27 17.61 -18.99
C THR A 573 -39.56 17.78 -17.66
N LEU A 574 -38.29 18.18 -17.72
CA LEU A 574 -37.43 18.43 -16.57
C LEU A 574 -36.73 19.80 -16.71
N PRO A 575 -36.79 20.70 -15.72
CA PRO A 575 -35.97 21.90 -15.74
C PRO A 575 -34.48 21.56 -15.56
N VAL A 576 -33.62 22.13 -16.40
CA VAL A 576 -32.18 21.90 -16.39
C VAL A 576 -31.40 23.22 -16.43
N GLU A 577 -30.16 23.20 -15.92
CA GLU A 577 -29.21 24.29 -16.19
C GLU A 577 -28.55 24.03 -17.55
N MET A 578 -28.97 24.78 -18.56
CA MET A 578 -28.45 24.70 -19.92
C MET A 578 -27.26 25.64 -20.06
N MET A 579 -26.08 25.08 -20.26
CA MET A 579 -24.88 25.84 -20.59
C MET A 579 -24.92 26.22 -22.06
N ASN A 580 -24.56 27.45 -22.41
CA ASN A 580 -24.60 27.94 -23.78
C ASN A 580 -23.25 28.50 -24.22
N GLN A 581 -22.86 28.19 -25.46
CA GLN A 581 -21.73 28.85 -26.12
C GLN A 581 -21.91 28.84 -27.64
N THR A 582 -21.29 29.80 -28.31
CA THR A 582 -21.30 29.88 -29.78
C THR A 582 -19.87 30.02 -30.28
N GLN A 583 -19.38 29.06 -31.07
CA GLN A 583 -18.03 29.08 -31.62
C GLN A 583 -17.88 28.12 -32.79
N TYR A 584 -16.69 28.08 -33.39
CA TYR A 584 -16.35 27.03 -34.35
C TYR A 584 -16.11 25.72 -33.61
N MET A 585 -16.87 24.69 -33.96
CA MET A 585 -16.80 23.36 -33.36
C MET A 585 -16.74 22.32 -34.48
N ARG A 586 -16.20 21.13 -34.19
CA ARG A 586 -16.32 20.01 -35.12
C ARG A 586 -17.75 19.48 -35.06
N TYR A 587 -18.45 19.52 -36.18
CA TYR A 587 -19.87 19.22 -36.32
C TYR A 587 -20.14 18.30 -37.50
N ALA A 588 -21.17 17.47 -37.36
CA ALA A 588 -21.74 16.66 -38.42
C ALA A 588 -23.25 16.52 -38.20
N ALA A 589 -23.99 16.38 -39.30
CA ALA A 589 -25.41 16.03 -39.26
C ALA A 589 -25.69 14.94 -40.29
N GLY A 590 -26.65 14.07 -39.97
CA GLY A 590 -27.13 13.04 -40.88
C GLY A 590 -28.64 12.89 -40.82
N ALA A 591 -29.16 11.78 -41.34
CA ALA A 591 -30.60 11.52 -41.34
C ALA A 591 -31.12 11.33 -39.92
N GLY A 592 -31.64 12.40 -39.32
CA GLY A 592 -32.28 12.37 -38.01
C GLY A 592 -31.34 12.44 -36.81
N TYR A 593 -30.15 13.02 -36.97
CA TYR A 593 -29.24 13.28 -35.85
C TYR A 593 -28.27 14.43 -36.13
N GLU A 594 -27.77 15.03 -35.05
CA GLU A 594 -26.70 16.03 -35.05
C GLU A 594 -25.58 15.58 -34.10
N VAL A 595 -24.33 15.92 -34.41
CA VAL A 595 -23.17 15.54 -33.60
C VAL A 595 -22.24 16.73 -33.47
N VAL A 596 -21.77 16.96 -32.25
CA VAL A 596 -20.77 17.98 -31.94
C VAL A 596 -19.63 17.38 -31.12
N GLU A 597 -18.40 17.75 -31.45
CA GLU A 597 -17.19 17.38 -30.73
C GLU A 597 -16.67 18.61 -29.96
N LEU A 598 -16.51 18.43 -28.64
CA LEU A 598 -15.96 19.38 -27.70
C LEU A 598 -14.57 18.90 -27.25
N PRO A 599 -13.48 19.50 -27.73
CA PRO A 599 -12.14 19.14 -27.28
C PRO A 599 -11.92 19.55 -25.81
N TYR A 600 -11.24 18.69 -25.07
CA TYR A 600 -10.66 19.04 -23.78
C TYR A 600 -9.36 19.80 -23.97
N ASP A 601 -8.90 20.45 -22.90
CA ASP A 601 -7.61 21.13 -22.87
C ASP A 601 -6.48 20.16 -23.29
N GLY A 602 -5.49 20.68 -24.02
CA GLY A 602 -4.51 19.87 -24.75
C GLY A 602 -5.00 19.36 -26.13
N GLY A 603 -6.30 19.23 -26.35
CA GLY A 603 -6.90 18.98 -27.68
C GLY A 603 -6.77 17.55 -28.22
N GLU A 604 -6.20 16.63 -27.46
CA GLU A 604 -5.99 15.20 -27.82
C GLU A 604 -7.20 14.33 -27.49
N VAL A 605 -7.95 14.69 -26.45
CA VAL A 605 -9.18 14.00 -26.01
C VAL A 605 -10.37 14.93 -26.25
N ALA A 606 -11.53 14.37 -26.61
CA ALA A 606 -12.75 15.14 -26.79
C ALA A 606 -13.99 14.41 -26.27
N MET A 607 -15.00 15.18 -25.85
CA MET A 607 -16.37 14.68 -25.71
C MET A 607 -17.10 14.85 -27.03
N VAL A 608 -17.72 13.78 -27.52
CA VAL A 608 -18.61 13.81 -28.67
C VAL A 608 -20.03 13.63 -28.19
N VAL A 609 -20.90 14.59 -28.46
CA VAL A 609 -22.32 14.54 -28.12
C VAL A 609 -23.10 14.19 -29.39
N LEU A 610 -23.79 13.04 -29.37
CA LEU A 610 -24.67 12.60 -30.45
C LEU A 610 -26.12 12.85 -30.03
N LEU A 611 -26.78 13.73 -30.77
CA LEU A 611 -28.12 14.22 -30.49
C LEU A 611 -29.10 13.75 -31.57
N PRO A 612 -29.88 12.69 -31.30
CA PRO A 612 -30.94 12.26 -32.21
C PRO A 612 -32.02 13.34 -32.37
N ALA A 613 -32.69 13.33 -33.52
CA ALA A 613 -33.91 14.08 -33.71
C ALA A 613 -34.99 13.63 -32.70
N ALA A 614 -35.86 14.56 -32.30
CA ALA A 614 -36.94 14.28 -31.37
C ALA A 614 -37.79 13.08 -31.86
N GLY A 615 -38.09 12.14 -30.96
CA GLY A 615 -38.82 10.91 -31.26
C GLY A 615 -38.00 9.77 -31.88
N ASN A 616 -36.75 10.02 -32.30
CA ASN A 616 -35.93 9.02 -33.00
C ASN A 616 -34.81 8.40 -32.15
N PHE A 617 -34.78 8.66 -30.83
CA PHE A 617 -33.67 8.22 -29.95
C PHE A 617 -33.37 6.72 -30.07
N SER A 618 -34.37 5.86 -29.88
CA SER A 618 -34.17 4.40 -29.94
C SER A 618 -33.85 3.90 -31.34
N GLN A 619 -34.38 4.54 -32.40
CA GLN A 619 -34.00 4.19 -33.77
C GLN A 619 -32.53 4.54 -34.04
N PHE A 620 -32.08 5.69 -33.56
CA PHE A 620 -30.69 6.11 -33.67
C PHE A 620 -29.76 5.19 -32.88
N GLU A 621 -30.09 4.83 -31.64
CA GLU A 621 -29.32 3.85 -30.84
C GLU A 621 -29.11 2.53 -31.59
N ASN A 622 -30.16 2.02 -32.25
CA ASN A 622 -30.07 0.80 -33.05
C ASN A 622 -29.22 0.97 -34.32
N SER A 623 -29.13 2.18 -34.87
CA SER A 623 -28.35 2.48 -36.08
C SER A 623 -26.84 2.53 -35.84
N LEU A 624 -26.40 2.65 -34.58
CA LEU A 624 -24.97 2.70 -34.21
C LEU A 624 -24.26 1.33 -34.33
N ALA A 625 -24.79 0.37 -35.08
CA ALA A 625 -24.16 -0.94 -35.30
C ALA A 625 -23.07 -0.92 -36.38
N GLY A 626 -22.15 -1.90 -36.28
CA GLY A 626 -21.01 -2.00 -37.20
C GLY A 626 -20.17 -0.73 -37.21
N ASP A 627 -19.85 -0.25 -38.42
CA ASP A 627 -19.03 0.94 -38.62
C ASP A 627 -19.79 2.28 -38.48
N GLY A 628 -21.06 2.25 -38.06
CA GLY A 628 -21.93 3.44 -38.02
C GLY A 628 -21.34 4.58 -37.18
N LEU A 629 -20.90 4.29 -35.95
CA LEU A 629 -20.30 5.29 -35.07
C LEU A 629 -18.96 5.82 -35.63
N ARG A 630 -18.08 4.95 -36.13
CA ARG A 630 -16.79 5.37 -36.72
C ARG A 630 -17.00 6.28 -37.92
N SER A 631 -17.98 5.96 -38.77
CA SER A 631 -18.36 6.77 -39.93
C SER A 631 -18.87 8.16 -39.53
N ILE A 632 -19.67 8.23 -38.46
CA ILE A 632 -20.13 9.50 -37.88
C ILE A 632 -18.94 10.33 -37.40
N LEU A 633 -18.05 9.75 -36.59
CA LEU A 633 -16.88 10.44 -36.05
C LEU A 633 -15.95 10.95 -37.16
N ALA A 634 -15.73 10.15 -38.20
CA ALA A 634 -14.92 10.54 -39.36
C ALA A 634 -15.55 11.68 -40.19
N SER A 635 -16.87 11.88 -40.10
CA SER A 635 -17.58 12.91 -40.87
C SER A 635 -17.54 14.32 -40.25
N LEU A 636 -17.07 14.45 -39.00
CA LEU A 636 -16.98 15.70 -38.26
C LEU A 636 -16.04 16.70 -38.95
N LYS A 637 -16.48 17.95 -39.09
CA LYS A 637 -15.73 19.05 -39.73
C LYS A 637 -15.96 20.35 -38.97
N PRO A 638 -15.01 21.30 -38.97
CA PRO A 638 -15.24 22.62 -38.37
C PRO A 638 -16.47 23.31 -38.99
N ASP A 639 -17.39 23.78 -38.15
CA ASP A 639 -18.56 24.57 -38.52
C ASP A 639 -18.89 25.56 -37.39
N TYR A 640 -19.65 26.62 -37.68
CA TYR A 640 -20.03 27.62 -36.69
C TYR A 640 -21.32 27.18 -35.96
N VAL A 641 -21.19 26.83 -34.69
CA VAL A 641 -22.25 26.17 -33.90
C VAL A 641 -22.59 26.98 -32.66
N GLN A 642 -23.89 27.13 -32.40
CA GLN A 642 -24.45 27.53 -31.11
C GLN A 642 -24.89 26.26 -30.38
N LEU A 643 -24.15 25.91 -29.33
CA LEU A 643 -24.38 24.72 -28.53
C LEU A 643 -25.09 25.06 -27.22
N GLY A 644 -26.21 24.40 -26.97
CA GLY A 644 -26.81 24.25 -25.65
C GLY A 644 -26.58 22.83 -25.11
N LEU A 645 -25.89 22.71 -23.98
CA LEU A 645 -25.61 21.43 -23.31
C LEU A 645 -26.02 21.52 -21.83
N PRO A 646 -26.88 20.63 -21.30
CA PRO A 646 -27.24 20.67 -19.89
C PRO A 646 -26.02 20.33 -19.02
N LYS A 647 -25.95 20.90 -17.82
CA LYS A 647 -25.16 20.29 -16.75
C LYS A 647 -25.77 18.95 -16.40
N PHE A 648 -24.93 17.95 -16.23
CA PHE A 648 -25.40 16.64 -15.80
C PHE A 648 -24.33 15.90 -15.02
N ARG A 649 -24.82 15.02 -14.16
CA ARG A 649 -24.05 14.06 -13.40
C ARG A 649 -24.66 12.69 -13.63
N VAL A 650 -23.85 11.74 -14.10
CA VAL A 650 -24.22 10.33 -14.15
C VAL A 650 -23.31 9.58 -13.19
N ALA A 651 -23.86 9.23 -12.03
CA ALA A 651 -23.24 8.34 -11.07
C ALA A 651 -23.93 6.98 -11.17
N GLY A 652 -23.26 5.99 -11.77
CA GLY A 652 -23.79 4.64 -11.84
C GLY A 652 -23.70 3.93 -10.50
N ALA A 653 -24.68 3.09 -10.19
CA ALA A 653 -24.45 1.95 -9.31
C ALA A 653 -23.33 1.07 -9.91
N SER A 654 -22.67 0.24 -9.09
CA SER A 654 -21.78 -0.78 -9.63
C SER A 654 -22.58 -1.68 -10.57
N VAL A 655 -22.18 -1.75 -11.84
CA VAL A 655 -22.84 -2.56 -12.86
C VAL A 655 -22.02 -3.82 -13.06
N SER A 656 -22.62 -4.97 -12.75
CA SER A 656 -22.12 -6.24 -13.27
C SER A 656 -22.36 -6.30 -14.77
N VAL A 657 -21.29 -6.58 -15.52
CA VAL A 657 -21.36 -6.87 -16.97
C VAL A 657 -21.36 -8.36 -17.28
N LYS A 658 -21.37 -9.24 -16.26
CA LYS A 658 -21.40 -10.70 -16.42
C LYS A 658 -22.53 -11.17 -17.33
N GLU A 659 -23.76 -10.78 -17.02
CA GLU A 659 -24.93 -11.20 -17.81
C GLU A 659 -24.87 -10.70 -19.25
N ALA A 660 -24.38 -9.46 -19.44
CA ALA A 660 -24.17 -8.91 -20.78
C ALA A 660 -23.15 -9.75 -21.55
N MET A 661 -22.01 -10.09 -20.94
CA MET A 661 -20.98 -10.92 -21.57
C MET A 661 -21.46 -12.34 -21.88
N GLN A 662 -22.25 -12.95 -20.99
CA GLN A 662 -22.85 -14.27 -21.24
C GLN A 662 -23.79 -14.23 -22.46
N LYS A 663 -24.59 -13.17 -22.61
CA LYS A 663 -25.46 -12.96 -23.79
C LYS A 663 -24.66 -12.70 -25.06
N LEU A 664 -23.45 -12.16 -24.97
CA LEU A 664 -22.50 -12.02 -26.09
C LEU A 664 -21.76 -13.33 -26.42
N GLY A 665 -22.02 -14.42 -25.70
CA GLY A 665 -21.45 -15.74 -25.97
C GLY A 665 -20.25 -16.12 -25.10
N MET A 666 -19.79 -15.23 -24.21
CA MET A 666 -18.73 -15.54 -23.24
C MET A 666 -19.34 -16.27 -22.04
N ARG A 667 -19.63 -17.57 -22.17
CA ARG A 667 -20.33 -18.33 -21.12
C ARG A 667 -19.38 -19.13 -20.26
N LEU A 668 -18.45 -19.84 -20.89
CA LEU A 668 -17.53 -20.74 -20.19
C LEU A 668 -16.62 -20.01 -19.21
N ALA A 669 -16.22 -18.77 -19.50
CA ALA A 669 -15.40 -17.95 -18.60
C ALA A 669 -16.03 -17.75 -17.21
N PHE A 670 -17.36 -17.85 -17.10
CA PHE A 670 -18.09 -17.72 -15.83
C PHE A 670 -18.59 -19.06 -15.26
N SER A 671 -18.22 -20.18 -15.87
CA SER A 671 -18.58 -21.52 -15.41
C SER A 671 -17.57 -21.99 -14.37
N ASP A 672 -18.04 -22.32 -13.17
CA ASP A 672 -17.22 -22.90 -12.09
C ASP A 672 -16.69 -24.30 -12.43
N ARG A 673 -17.27 -24.96 -13.44
CA ARG A 673 -16.92 -26.31 -13.86
C ARG A 673 -16.13 -26.37 -15.17
N ASP A 674 -16.49 -25.53 -16.13
CA ASP A 674 -16.05 -25.68 -17.52
C ASP A 674 -15.12 -24.54 -17.98
N ALA A 675 -14.84 -23.55 -17.13
CA ALA A 675 -13.86 -22.52 -17.42
C ALA A 675 -12.46 -23.13 -17.52
N ASP A 676 -11.77 -22.83 -18.61
CA ASP A 676 -10.37 -23.21 -18.80
C ASP A 676 -9.48 -21.97 -18.70
N PHE A 677 -9.04 -21.69 -17.48
CA PHE A 677 -8.01 -20.71 -17.14
C PHE A 677 -6.73 -21.39 -16.66
N SER A 678 -6.42 -22.57 -17.20
CA SER A 678 -5.20 -23.31 -16.83
C SER A 678 -3.92 -22.55 -17.18
N GLY A 679 -4.00 -21.53 -18.06
CA GLY A 679 -2.91 -20.62 -18.33
C GLY A 679 -2.68 -19.59 -17.24
N ILE A 680 -3.64 -19.34 -16.34
CA ILE A 680 -3.46 -18.52 -15.13
C ILE A 680 -2.89 -19.40 -14.00
N SER A 681 -3.46 -20.59 -13.79
CA SER A 681 -2.99 -21.57 -12.81
C SER A 681 -3.34 -22.98 -13.25
N SER A 682 -2.35 -23.87 -13.34
CA SER A 682 -2.60 -25.30 -13.59
C SER A 682 -3.08 -26.08 -12.36
N LYS A 683 -3.02 -25.47 -11.17
CA LYS A 683 -3.30 -26.14 -9.88
C LYS A 683 -4.66 -25.78 -9.28
N GLU A 684 -5.31 -24.73 -9.79
CA GLU A 684 -6.58 -24.23 -9.29
C GLU A 684 -7.64 -24.27 -10.39
N TYR A 685 -8.87 -24.62 -10.04
CA TYR A 685 -10.01 -24.41 -10.92
C TYR A 685 -10.45 -22.95 -10.80
N LEU A 686 -10.10 -22.16 -11.81
CA LEU A 686 -10.38 -20.73 -11.85
C LEU A 686 -11.55 -20.46 -12.79
N TYR A 687 -12.37 -19.49 -12.44
CA TYR A 687 -13.42 -18.92 -13.27
C TYR A 687 -13.63 -17.46 -12.89
N VAL A 688 -14.24 -16.69 -13.78
CA VAL A 688 -14.62 -15.30 -13.49
C VAL A 688 -15.93 -15.32 -12.72
N SER A 689 -15.90 -14.93 -11.44
CA SER A 689 -17.12 -14.87 -10.63
C SER A 689 -18.06 -13.77 -11.12
N ASP A 690 -17.52 -12.56 -11.30
CA ASP A 690 -18.23 -11.38 -11.78
C ASP A 690 -17.24 -10.38 -12.40
N ILE A 691 -17.75 -9.41 -13.15
CA ILE A 691 -17.01 -8.27 -13.69
C ILE A 691 -17.78 -7.02 -13.28
N LEU A 692 -17.26 -6.34 -12.26
CA LEU A 692 -17.89 -5.15 -11.69
C LEU A 692 -17.25 -3.91 -12.28
N HIS A 693 -18.08 -3.09 -12.91
CA HIS A 693 -17.69 -1.81 -13.46
C HIS A 693 -18.48 -0.69 -12.79
N LYS A 694 -17.80 0.37 -12.38
CA LYS A 694 -18.44 1.58 -11.88
C LYS A 694 -17.81 2.77 -12.59
N GLY A 695 -18.66 3.64 -13.13
CA GLY A 695 -18.26 4.86 -13.79
C GLY A 695 -18.90 6.08 -13.13
N PHE A 696 -18.20 7.20 -13.18
CA PHE A 696 -18.68 8.49 -12.74
C PHE A 696 -18.36 9.57 -13.77
N VAL A 697 -19.35 10.37 -14.15
CA VAL A 697 -19.14 11.56 -14.98
C VAL A 697 -19.95 12.73 -14.45
N GLU A 698 -19.33 13.90 -14.45
CA GLU A 698 -19.95 15.17 -14.11
C GLU A 698 -19.46 16.22 -15.10
N VAL A 699 -20.42 16.90 -15.74
CA VAL A 699 -20.21 17.88 -16.79
C VAL A 699 -20.73 19.24 -16.34
N ASP A 700 -19.86 20.24 -16.36
CA ASP A 700 -20.18 21.64 -16.06
C ASP A 700 -19.44 22.62 -16.99
N GLU A 701 -19.47 23.92 -16.66
CA GLU A 701 -18.89 24.96 -17.50
C GLU A 701 -17.38 24.87 -17.70
N ASN A 702 -16.65 24.27 -16.75
CA ASN A 702 -15.19 24.26 -16.74
C ASN A 702 -14.60 23.10 -17.51
N GLY A 703 -15.35 22.01 -17.62
CA GLY A 703 -14.85 20.74 -18.14
C GLY A 703 -15.70 19.58 -17.70
N THR A 704 -15.04 18.44 -17.64
CA THR A 704 -15.50 17.22 -16.97
C THR A 704 -14.52 16.98 -15.81
N GLU A 705 -14.99 16.76 -14.58
CA GLU A 705 -14.36 17.27 -13.32
C GLU A 705 -15.31 17.17 -12.10
N ALA A 706 -14.85 17.46 -10.87
CA ALA A 706 -15.40 18.42 -9.91
C ALA A 706 -14.54 19.75 -9.83
N ALA A 707 -15.18 20.94 -9.91
CA ALA A 707 -14.83 22.39 -10.22
C ALA A 707 -13.45 23.07 -9.86
N ALA A 708 -13.00 24.28 -10.32
CA ALA A 708 -13.58 25.51 -10.95
C ALA A 708 -12.58 26.43 -11.77
N ALA A 709 -13.07 27.60 -12.26
CA ALA A 709 -12.80 28.34 -13.52
C ALA A 709 -11.72 29.45 -13.66
N THR A 710 -11.37 29.79 -14.92
CA THR A 710 -10.98 31.16 -15.39
C THR A 710 -11.15 31.28 -16.93
N ALA A 711 -11.47 32.49 -17.45
CA ALA A 711 -11.93 32.74 -18.84
C ALA A 711 -11.00 33.68 -19.65
N VAL A 712 -11.01 33.56 -21.00
CA VAL A 712 -10.33 34.44 -21.99
C VAL A 712 -11.32 34.82 -23.11
N ILE A 713 -11.24 36.07 -23.61
CA ILE A 713 -12.12 36.65 -24.66
C ILE A 713 -11.33 36.84 -25.97
N VAL A 714 -11.93 36.51 -27.12
CA VAL A 714 -11.39 36.81 -28.47
C VAL A 714 -12.39 37.67 -29.26
N THR A 715 -11.90 38.70 -29.94
CA THR A 715 -12.68 39.64 -30.77
C THR A 715 -12.55 39.30 -32.25
N ALA A 716 -13.67 39.17 -32.98
CA ALA A 716 -13.69 38.91 -34.43
C ALA A 716 -13.97 40.19 -35.26
N THR A 717 -13.42 40.24 -36.48
CA THR A 717 -13.42 41.42 -37.38
C THR A 717 -14.42 41.33 -38.56
N SER A 718 -15.34 40.36 -38.58
CA SER A 718 -16.38 40.19 -39.62
C SER A 718 -17.62 39.47 -39.07
N VAL A 719 -18.82 39.72 -39.62
CA VAL A 719 -20.07 39.04 -39.24
C VAL A 719 -20.02 37.57 -39.69
N PRO A 720 -20.00 36.60 -38.77
CA PRO A 720 -20.06 35.18 -39.13
C PRO A 720 -21.41 34.83 -39.77
N PRO A 721 -21.50 33.74 -40.59
CA PRO A 721 -22.80 33.21 -40.97
C PRO A 721 -23.64 32.84 -39.73
N PRO A 722 -24.99 32.79 -39.82
CA PRO A 722 -25.81 32.34 -38.70
C PRO A 722 -25.36 30.95 -38.22
N PRO A 723 -25.19 30.75 -36.89
CA PRO A 723 -24.70 29.49 -36.37
C PRO A 723 -25.72 28.36 -36.56
N LYS A 724 -25.23 27.13 -36.71
CA LYS A 724 -26.04 25.92 -36.56
C LYS A 724 -26.43 25.78 -35.10
N ILE A 725 -27.71 25.57 -34.80
CA ILE A 725 -28.20 25.45 -33.43
C ILE A 725 -28.25 23.98 -33.06
N VAL A 726 -27.39 23.56 -32.14
CA VAL A 726 -27.40 22.21 -31.55
C VAL A 726 -27.80 22.37 -30.08
N LYS A 727 -28.96 21.85 -29.70
CA LYS A 727 -29.48 21.99 -28.35
C LYS A 727 -29.82 20.63 -27.77
N ALA A 728 -29.04 20.16 -26.80
CA ALA A 728 -29.22 18.89 -26.12
C ALA A 728 -30.33 18.97 -25.05
N ASP A 729 -31.53 19.36 -25.47
CA ASP A 729 -32.75 19.51 -24.66
C ASP A 729 -33.65 18.27 -24.67
N ARG A 730 -33.06 17.12 -24.99
CA ARG A 730 -33.71 15.81 -25.13
C ARG A 730 -32.66 14.71 -25.04
N PRO A 731 -33.05 13.43 -24.86
CA PRO A 731 -32.14 12.31 -24.75
C PRO A 731 -31.03 12.32 -25.80
N PHE A 732 -29.80 12.16 -25.32
CA PHE A 732 -28.61 12.16 -26.16
C PHE A 732 -27.62 11.09 -25.69
N LEU A 733 -26.72 10.72 -26.60
CA LEU A 733 -25.60 9.84 -26.33
C LEU A 733 -24.33 10.69 -26.28
N PHE A 734 -23.31 10.22 -25.57
CA PHE A 734 -22.01 10.84 -25.61
C PHE A 734 -20.89 9.80 -25.51
N ALA A 735 -19.75 10.16 -26.08
CA ALA A 735 -18.52 9.40 -25.98
C ALA A 735 -17.37 10.32 -25.57
N ILE A 736 -16.44 9.82 -24.78
CA ILE A 736 -15.14 10.47 -24.59
C ILE A 736 -14.13 9.69 -25.41
N VAL A 737 -13.51 10.36 -26.37
CA VAL A 737 -12.68 9.73 -27.40
C VAL A 737 -11.26 10.29 -27.35
N ASP A 738 -10.28 9.41 -27.50
CA ASP A 738 -8.93 9.80 -27.86
C ASP A 738 -8.86 10.00 -29.38
N LYS A 739 -8.49 11.21 -29.82
CA LYS A 739 -8.60 11.61 -31.22
C LYS A 739 -7.51 11.00 -32.10
N ASN A 740 -6.37 10.67 -31.51
CA ASN A 740 -5.22 10.14 -32.25
C ASN A 740 -5.40 8.64 -32.54
N THR A 741 -5.89 7.88 -31.57
CA THR A 741 -6.12 6.43 -31.69
C THR A 741 -7.53 6.10 -32.16
N GLY A 742 -8.49 7.02 -31.99
CA GLY A 742 -9.92 6.78 -32.23
C GLY A 742 -10.57 5.90 -31.17
N ALA A 743 -9.89 5.64 -30.05
CA ALA A 743 -10.41 4.81 -28.97
C ALA A 743 -11.55 5.51 -28.21
N ILE A 744 -12.61 4.75 -27.92
CA ILE A 744 -13.72 5.20 -27.07
C ILE A 744 -13.35 4.86 -25.62
N VAL A 745 -12.89 5.86 -24.88
CA VAL A 745 -12.51 5.70 -23.47
C VAL A 745 -13.75 5.54 -22.61
N PHE A 746 -14.79 6.33 -22.88
CA PHE A 746 -16.07 6.23 -22.19
C PHE A 746 -17.24 6.32 -23.16
N TRP A 747 -18.31 5.63 -22.80
CA TRP A 747 -19.58 5.68 -23.50
C TRP A 747 -20.71 5.94 -22.50
N GLY A 748 -21.67 6.78 -22.88
CA GLY A 748 -22.82 7.04 -22.04
C GLY A 748 -24.05 7.52 -22.79
N ARG A 749 -25.17 7.48 -22.07
CA ARG A 749 -26.45 8.04 -22.47
C ARG A 749 -27.04 8.86 -21.34
N VAL A 750 -27.66 9.97 -21.72
CA VAL A 750 -28.40 10.84 -20.80
C VAL A 750 -29.84 10.90 -21.28
N VAL A 751 -30.73 10.25 -20.54
CA VAL A 751 -32.19 10.29 -20.73
C VAL A 751 -32.86 11.20 -19.71
N GLU A 752 -32.17 11.49 -18.61
CA GLU A 752 -32.59 12.41 -17.56
C GLU A 752 -31.37 13.11 -16.91
N PRO A 753 -31.08 14.38 -17.21
CA PRO A 753 -29.94 15.11 -16.62
C PRO A 753 -30.12 15.30 -15.11
N THR A 754 -29.50 14.44 -14.31
CA THR A 754 -29.49 14.55 -12.84
C THR A 754 -28.37 15.47 -12.36
N ARG A 755 -28.59 16.19 -11.25
CA ARG A 755 -27.55 16.98 -10.56
C ARG A 755 -26.85 16.18 -9.48
#